data_AF-A0A2Z6P356-F1
#
_entry.id   AF-A0A2Z6P356-F1
#
_cell.length_a   1.000
_cell.length_b   1.000
_cell.length_c   1.000
_cell.angle_alpha   90.00
_cell.angle_beta   90.00
_cell.angle_gamma   90.00
#
_symmetry.space_group_name_H-M   'P 1'
#
loop_
_entity.id
_entity.type
_entity.pdbx_description
1 polymer ?
#
loop_
_entity_poly.entity_id
_entity_poly.type
_entity_poly.pdbx_seq_one_letter_code
_entity_poly.pdbx_strand_id
1 'polypeptide(L)'
;MERVDVEAEIKGDDIYGDWLVVDRKRNKGRKSRPKTQQELANVQAEIFNTNIDNCGLIDLGSFSTKFTWQGHCRGGRIVHRRLDRSFCNLDWRLKFPEATVEHLVRRHSDHNPILLRCSNAMTCHEGRPFRFQAAWFTHSDYPQLVKNTWSRDRNNIIGCLQNVAQESITFNKEVFGNIFARKKEVEARLQGIQRALENIDSANLLRLQKELLTSYENILFQEEALWFQKSREQWVKLGSRNTSFFHAQCIIRRKRNKIHGIRLSSGEWCTDPEVMKTEALNFFKELFCTNQIVAREGNVNGMAVLDDDALQELARPISKKEVFDALMSMKSYKAPGPDGFQPIFFKLFWNDIGDDIWQFVQSAFANGRYDPKVCENLIVLLPKGDRQVTFKDFRPISLCNVTYKLISKVIVSRLRPFLDGIISPLQNSFIPEKAYDRVNWSFLKDTLVMFKFPPSVISLIMFGITSTSNTILWNGSKAEAFTPKRGLRQGDPLSPYLFVLCMERLGALISKHVADGSWSPMQITKDRTRISHLFFADDVLLFEKANVSQARIVNEVLERFCAMSGLKISLEKSKFCTSAGVSRRRREDIAVVTQIHAIDKFEKYLGFKMFYGKVRKQDFSNVYDRVSAKLASWKSRLLNKAGRVVLANSVLSSLPSYHMQINWLPQGMCDDLDRTVRRFIWKGTGDTGMHLVGWEKITQPRRFGGLGVRIARLQNVSLLGKLIWEISNSPGKLWVKLFIDKYTKGRHLFNVSVSGGSCIWNSLAKALHMLRDGFTFKIGDGNSRFWYYPWALKENLCSTVPFVAIQDTDLKINDVWCNGRWHLEKLYTSIPDEARNSILLLQPYIVNDIPDVWVWQNSSNGVYTTKDADVGKSHGCIIFIIMWFVWCSRNDAIFNNNKAIVHNLVAKVHSMLSFCIAAFKNTTSGSGGNSEQRLVVWPRPAEGTVCLNVHGSMLGSLQTAGFGGLIRNSFSAFLKGFYGTASQSSVLYAEIMAILHGLHLCWNNGYRSIVCYSDSLQAVSLIKDGVSHFHTFANEIHPIRQLLRRDWTIVIEHILREGNACADVLAKKGSSTNSPIVIVDSPPPELSNALSVDARGVVFVRE
;
A
#
# COMPACT_ATOMS: atom_id res chain seq x y z
N MET A 1 24.40 -39.26 -30.59
CA MET A 1 23.16 -38.76 -29.94
C MET A 1 22.51 -39.98 -29.31
N GLU A 2 22.83 -40.26 -28.05
CA GLU A 2 22.10 -41.26 -27.27
C GLU A 2 20.74 -40.68 -26.89
N ARG A 3 19.68 -41.43 -27.18
CA ARG A 3 18.32 -41.15 -26.75
C ARG A 3 18.28 -41.56 -25.28
N VAL A 4 18.25 -40.59 -24.36
CA VAL A 4 17.94 -40.89 -22.95
C VAL A 4 16.42 -40.99 -22.86
N ASP A 5 15.88 -42.16 -23.20
CA ASP A 5 14.50 -42.51 -22.94
C ASP A 5 14.40 -42.86 -21.45
N VAL A 6 13.86 -41.95 -20.64
CA VAL A 6 13.38 -42.28 -19.30
C VAL A 6 11.97 -42.84 -19.50
N GLU A 7 11.76 -44.10 -19.12
CA GLU A 7 10.50 -44.83 -19.28
C GLU A 7 9.31 -44.01 -18.76
N ALA A 8 8.49 -43.49 -19.69
CA ALA A 8 7.21 -42.90 -19.39
C ALA A 8 6.11 -43.90 -19.79
N GLU A 9 5.21 -44.23 -18.87
CA GLU A 9 4.04 -45.04 -19.16
C GLU A 9 3.03 -44.18 -19.93
N ILE A 10 2.73 -44.54 -21.17
CA ILE A 10 1.67 -43.90 -21.95
C ILE A 10 0.38 -44.70 -21.73
N LYS A 11 -0.62 -44.09 -21.08
CA LYS A 11 -1.97 -44.67 -20.91
C LYS A 11 -2.99 -43.70 -21.50
N GLY A 12 -3.48 -44.01 -22.71
CA GLY A 12 -4.39 -43.13 -23.46
C GLY A 12 -3.68 -41.88 -23.99
N ASP A 13 -4.34 -40.72 -23.94
CA ASP A 13 -3.78 -39.41 -24.35
C ASP A 13 -2.85 -38.78 -23.30
N ASP A 14 -2.65 -39.43 -22.14
CA ASP A 14 -1.85 -38.92 -21.03
C ASP A 14 -0.52 -39.67 -20.85
N ILE A 15 0.55 -38.90 -20.62
CA ILE A 15 1.90 -39.40 -20.34
C ILE A 15 2.12 -39.38 -18.82
N TYR A 16 2.36 -40.55 -18.23
CA TYR A 16 2.62 -40.75 -16.80
C TYR A 16 4.12 -41.01 -16.55
N GLY A 17 4.69 -40.42 -15.49
CA GLY A 17 6.12 -40.56 -15.12
C GLY A 17 6.95 -39.30 -15.36
N ASP A 18 8.27 -39.34 -15.10
CA ASP A 18 9.17 -38.21 -15.35
C ASP A 18 9.60 -38.17 -16.82
N TRP A 19 9.44 -37.02 -17.48
CA TRP A 19 9.80 -36.94 -18.89
C TRP A 19 10.31 -35.56 -19.32
N LEU A 20 11.14 -35.59 -20.36
CA LEU A 20 11.79 -34.46 -21.00
C LEU A 20 11.65 -34.62 -22.51
N VAL A 21 11.21 -33.56 -23.20
CA VAL A 21 11.15 -33.50 -24.66
C VAL A 21 12.10 -32.42 -25.15
N VAL A 22 13.05 -32.80 -26.01
CA VAL A 22 13.87 -31.87 -26.79
C VAL A 22 13.42 -31.96 -28.23
N ASP A 23 12.64 -30.98 -28.69
CA ASP A 23 11.98 -31.04 -30.01
C ASP A 23 12.68 -30.17 -31.05
N ARG A 24 12.74 -30.69 -32.28
CA ARG A 24 13.25 -30.05 -33.50
C ARG A 24 12.08 -29.79 -34.44
N LYS A 25 11.63 -28.54 -34.54
CA LYS A 25 10.55 -28.21 -35.47
C LYS A 25 11.03 -28.25 -36.92
N ARG A 26 10.66 -29.28 -37.68
CA ARG A 26 10.81 -29.28 -39.16
C ARG A 26 9.88 -28.25 -39.76
N ASN A 27 10.43 -27.12 -40.18
CA ASN A 27 9.69 -26.14 -40.97
C ASN A 27 9.55 -26.71 -42.39
N LYS A 28 8.40 -27.28 -42.77
CA LYS A 28 8.12 -27.56 -44.19
C LYS A 28 8.09 -26.21 -44.90
N GLY A 29 9.18 -25.88 -45.58
CA GLY A 29 9.36 -24.59 -46.25
C GLY A 29 8.22 -24.33 -47.23
N ARG A 30 7.47 -23.24 -47.02
CA ARG A 30 6.66 -22.63 -48.07
C ARG A 30 6.89 -21.12 -48.11
N LYS A 31 7.02 -20.68 -49.37
CA LYS A 31 7.46 -19.39 -49.91
C LYS A 31 6.71 -18.18 -49.32
N SER A 32 7.35 -17.01 -49.44
CA SER A 32 6.86 -15.65 -49.14
C SER A 32 5.34 -15.48 -49.19
N ARG A 33 4.72 -14.95 -48.12
CA ARG A 33 3.26 -14.90 -47.97
C ARG A 33 2.70 -13.58 -47.38
N PRO A 34 1.43 -13.24 -47.67
CA PRO A 34 0.81 -11.92 -47.41
C PRO A 34 0.30 -11.72 -45.96
N LYS A 35 -0.06 -10.46 -45.64
CA LYS A 35 -0.46 -9.96 -44.29
C LYS A 35 -1.59 -10.73 -43.59
N THR A 36 -2.48 -11.42 -44.30
CA THR A 36 -3.65 -12.16 -43.75
C THR A 36 -3.29 -13.44 -42.99
N GLN A 37 -2.10 -14.02 -43.17
CA GLN A 37 -1.67 -15.23 -42.46
C GLN A 37 -0.85 -14.97 -41.18
N GLN A 38 -0.55 -13.71 -40.86
CA GLN A 38 0.11 -13.36 -39.60
C GLN A 38 -0.82 -13.59 -38.40
N GLU A 39 -2.12 -13.40 -38.61
CA GLU A 39 -3.18 -13.78 -37.66
C GLU A 39 -3.25 -15.30 -37.50
N LEU A 40 -3.20 -16.08 -38.59
CA LEU A 40 -3.13 -17.56 -38.53
C LEU A 40 -1.87 -18.09 -37.82
N ALA A 41 -0.72 -17.45 -38.01
CA ALA A 41 0.52 -17.80 -37.32
C ALA A 41 0.44 -17.47 -35.80
N ASN A 42 -0.22 -16.38 -35.44
CA ASN A 42 -0.49 -16.03 -34.05
C ASN A 42 -1.47 -17.02 -33.41
N VAL A 43 -2.53 -17.42 -34.13
CA VAL A 43 -3.49 -18.45 -33.69
C VAL A 43 -2.79 -19.80 -33.48
N GLN A 44 -1.91 -20.23 -34.40
CA GLN A 44 -1.14 -21.46 -34.23
C GLN A 44 -0.12 -21.38 -33.07
N ALA A 45 0.48 -20.22 -32.84
CA ALA A 45 1.34 -20.00 -31.68
C ALA A 45 0.55 -20.00 -30.36
N GLU A 46 -0.67 -19.47 -30.37
CA GLU A 46 -1.59 -19.46 -29.24
C GLU A 46 -2.08 -20.88 -28.92
N ILE A 47 -2.46 -21.67 -29.94
CA ILE A 47 -2.79 -23.10 -29.80
C ILE A 47 -1.58 -23.87 -29.24
N PHE A 48 -0.38 -23.63 -29.74
CA PHE A 48 0.84 -24.29 -29.25
C PHE A 48 1.14 -23.95 -27.78
N ASN A 49 1.05 -22.67 -27.39
CA ASN A 49 1.23 -22.26 -26.00
C ASN A 49 0.13 -22.83 -25.09
N THR A 50 -1.12 -22.85 -25.58
CA THR A 50 -2.25 -23.46 -24.87
C THR A 50 -2.02 -24.96 -24.66
N ASN A 51 -1.47 -25.66 -25.65
CA ASN A 51 -1.13 -27.08 -25.53
C ASN A 51 0.03 -27.33 -24.57
N ILE A 52 1.08 -26.48 -24.57
CA ILE A 52 2.16 -26.53 -23.56
C ILE A 52 1.55 -26.42 -22.15
N ASP A 53 0.68 -25.43 -21.95
CA ASP A 53 0.05 -25.20 -20.65
C ASP A 53 -0.94 -26.31 -20.25
N ASN A 54 -1.67 -26.88 -21.23
CA ASN A 54 -2.56 -28.03 -21.04
C ASN A 54 -1.78 -29.30 -20.68
N CYS A 55 -0.59 -29.50 -21.25
CA CYS A 55 0.28 -30.62 -20.90
C CYS A 55 1.12 -30.36 -19.64
N GLY A 56 0.97 -29.20 -18.98
CA GLY A 56 1.74 -28.83 -17.78
C GLY A 56 3.23 -28.61 -18.00
N LEU A 57 3.62 -28.41 -19.28
CA LEU A 57 5.00 -28.38 -19.75
C LEU A 57 5.77 -27.15 -19.27
N ILE A 58 7.02 -27.36 -18.86
CA ILE A 58 7.98 -26.33 -18.46
C ILE A 58 9.03 -26.20 -19.56
N ASP A 59 9.06 -25.06 -20.25
CA ASP A 59 10.19 -24.70 -21.11
C ASP A 59 11.45 -24.48 -20.26
N LEU A 60 12.49 -25.27 -20.51
CA LEU A 60 13.77 -25.16 -19.83
C LEU A 60 14.57 -23.90 -20.25
N GLY A 61 14.14 -23.18 -21.29
CA GLY A 61 14.82 -21.99 -21.78
C GLY A 61 16.22 -22.30 -22.30
N SER A 62 17.03 -21.28 -22.57
CA SER A 62 18.47 -21.42 -22.78
C SER A 62 19.19 -20.13 -22.37
N PHE A 63 20.47 -20.22 -22.00
CA PHE A 63 21.25 -19.07 -21.52
C PHE A 63 22.22 -18.47 -22.55
N SER A 64 22.37 -19.08 -23.73
CA SER A 64 23.23 -18.57 -24.80
C SER A 64 22.45 -17.86 -25.92
N THR A 65 22.75 -18.12 -27.19
CA THR A 65 22.25 -17.37 -28.35
C THR A 65 20.71 -17.43 -28.49
N LYS A 66 20.10 -16.27 -28.81
CA LYS A 66 18.62 -16.09 -28.86
C LYS A 66 17.92 -17.00 -29.88
N PHE A 67 18.56 -17.23 -31.01
CA PHE A 67 17.98 -17.94 -32.14
C PHE A 67 18.72 -19.25 -32.33
N THR A 68 17.98 -20.32 -32.55
CA THR A 68 18.54 -21.65 -32.77
C THR A 68 18.68 -21.98 -34.24
N TRP A 69 18.09 -21.18 -35.13
CA TRP A 69 18.06 -21.41 -36.57
C TRP A 69 18.36 -20.13 -37.36
N GLN A 70 19.05 -20.28 -38.49
CA GLN A 70 19.29 -19.24 -39.50
C GLN A 70 18.94 -19.75 -40.90
N GLY A 71 18.21 -18.96 -41.68
CA GLY A 71 18.00 -19.23 -43.10
C GLY A 71 18.14 -18.00 -43.98
N HIS A 72 18.34 -18.25 -45.27
CA HIS A 72 18.51 -17.24 -46.29
C HIS A 72 17.16 -16.94 -46.98
N CYS A 73 16.83 -15.66 -47.14
CA CYS A 73 15.70 -15.21 -47.95
C CYS A 73 16.19 -14.65 -49.30
N ARG A 74 15.31 -14.61 -50.30
CA ARG A 74 15.61 -13.95 -51.59
C ARG A 74 16.01 -12.48 -51.35
N GLY A 75 17.08 -12.04 -52.01
CA GLY A 75 17.65 -10.70 -51.84
C GLY A 75 18.76 -10.58 -50.79
N GLY A 76 19.42 -11.70 -50.41
CA GLY A 76 20.60 -11.69 -49.53
C GLY A 76 20.30 -11.44 -48.04
N ARG A 77 19.03 -11.30 -47.65
CA ARG A 77 18.65 -11.07 -46.25
C ARG A 77 18.65 -12.38 -45.47
N ILE A 78 19.34 -12.36 -44.33
CA ILE A 78 19.43 -13.47 -43.39
C ILE A 78 18.30 -13.35 -42.35
N VAL A 79 17.59 -14.45 -42.09
CA VAL A 79 16.50 -14.52 -41.10
C VAL A 79 16.86 -15.51 -40.00
N HIS A 80 16.66 -15.10 -38.75
CA HIS A 80 16.92 -15.93 -37.58
C HIS A 80 15.62 -16.29 -36.86
N ARG A 81 15.47 -17.54 -36.41
CA ARG A 81 14.31 -18.02 -35.64
C ARG A 81 14.75 -18.92 -34.49
N ARG A 82 13.92 -19.00 -33.43
CA ARG A 82 14.10 -19.97 -32.33
C ARG A 82 13.11 -21.11 -32.56
N LEU A 83 13.58 -22.17 -33.21
CA LEU A 83 12.77 -23.35 -33.58
C LEU A 83 12.93 -24.51 -32.59
N ASP A 84 14.05 -24.56 -31.89
CA ASP A 84 14.44 -25.70 -31.06
C ASP A 84 14.27 -25.34 -29.57
N ARG A 85 13.61 -26.21 -28.81
CA ARG A 85 13.26 -26.00 -27.39
C ARG A 85 13.31 -27.31 -26.61
N SER A 86 13.50 -27.19 -25.30
CA SER A 86 13.46 -28.31 -24.36
C SER A 86 12.34 -28.09 -23.34
N PHE A 87 11.46 -29.06 -23.18
CA PHE A 87 10.30 -29.03 -22.29
C PHE A 87 10.35 -30.19 -21.29
N CYS A 88 9.91 -29.98 -20.05
CA CYS A 88 9.83 -31.03 -19.02
C CYS A 88 8.55 -30.91 -18.18
N ASN A 89 8.12 -31.99 -17.54
CA ASN A 89 7.03 -31.93 -16.56
C ASN A 89 7.55 -31.46 -15.18
N LEU A 90 6.63 -31.25 -14.21
CA LEU A 90 7.01 -30.77 -12.89
C LEU A 90 7.90 -31.79 -12.16
N ASP A 91 7.54 -33.07 -12.20
CA ASP A 91 8.22 -34.14 -11.46
C ASP A 91 9.67 -34.33 -11.93
N TRP A 92 9.91 -34.34 -13.24
CA TRP A 92 11.26 -34.33 -13.80
C TRP A 92 12.04 -33.10 -13.34
N ARG A 93 11.39 -31.92 -13.31
CA ARG A 93 12.04 -30.68 -12.85
C ARG A 93 12.34 -30.70 -11.35
N LEU A 94 11.57 -31.44 -10.55
CA LEU A 94 11.86 -31.65 -9.12
C LEU A 94 13.09 -32.55 -8.94
N LYS A 95 13.25 -33.57 -9.80
CA LYS A 95 14.41 -34.47 -9.78
C LYS A 95 15.69 -33.81 -10.31
N PHE A 96 15.59 -32.96 -11.33
CA PHE A 96 16.71 -32.23 -11.94
C PHE A 96 16.56 -30.71 -11.82
N PRO A 97 16.59 -30.15 -10.59
CA PRO A 97 16.33 -28.73 -10.35
C PRO A 97 17.37 -27.81 -10.99
N GLU A 98 18.60 -28.30 -11.18
CA GLU A 98 19.73 -27.55 -11.75
C GLU A 98 19.93 -27.80 -13.25
N ALA A 99 19.05 -28.55 -13.92
CA ALA A 99 19.18 -28.80 -15.34
C ALA A 99 19.10 -27.51 -16.16
N THR A 100 20.05 -27.34 -17.09
CA THR A 100 20.20 -26.17 -17.96
C THR A 100 20.43 -26.55 -19.40
N VAL A 101 19.99 -25.69 -20.31
CA VAL A 101 20.14 -25.88 -21.75
C VAL A 101 21.02 -24.77 -22.34
N GLU A 102 22.01 -25.16 -23.12
CA GLU A 102 22.99 -24.31 -23.79
C GLU A 102 22.88 -24.51 -25.31
N HIS A 103 22.86 -23.43 -26.09
CA HIS A 103 23.03 -23.51 -27.55
C HIS A 103 24.50 -23.31 -27.89
N LEU A 104 25.11 -24.29 -28.53
CA LEU A 104 26.51 -24.28 -28.96
C LEU A 104 26.68 -23.54 -30.30
N VAL A 105 27.93 -23.20 -30.62
CA VAL A 105 28.28 -22.54 -31.87
C VAL A 105 28.01 -23.47 -33.06
N ARG A 106 27.22 -23.01 -34.02
CA ARG A 106 27.06 -23.68 -35.31
C ARG A 106 28.38 -23.62 -36.10
N ARG A 107 28.84 -24.77 -36.60
CA ARG A 107 30.00 -24.84 -37.51
C ARG A 107 29.57 -25.07 -38.96
N HIS A 108 28.69 -26.05 -39.18
CA HIS A 108 28.26 -26.48 -40.52
C HIS A 108 26.74 -26.67 -40.67
N SER A 109 25.94 -26.26 -39.68
CA SER A 109 24.47 -26.41 -39.68
C SER A 109 23.77 -25.05 -39.70
N ASP A 110 22.56 -25.03 -40.29
CA ASP A 110 21.62 -23.93 -40.18
C ASP A 110 20.97 -23.84 -38.78
N HIS A 111 21.18 -24.84 -37.92
CA HIS A 111 20.81 -24.87 -36.51
C HIS A 111 22.02 -24.79 -35.55
N ASN A 112 21.79 -24.25 -34.35
CA ASN A 112 22.73 -24.33 -33.23
C ASN A 112 22.51 -25.68 -32.49
N PRO A 113 23.56 -26.47 -32.22
CA PRO A 113 23.43 -27.66 -31.39
C PRO A 113 22.92 -27.31 -29.98
N ILE A 114 22.02 -28.14 -29.43
CA ILE A 114 21.51 -27.99 -28.06
C ILE A 114 22.26 -28.96 -27.14
N LEU A 115 22.83 -28.42 -26.07
CA LEU A 115 23.44 -29.19 -24.99
C LEU A 115 22.58 -29.04 -23.72
N LEU A 116 22.02 -30.15 -23.24
CA LEU A 116 21.37 -30.23 -21.94
C LEU A 116 22.38 -30.72 -20.91
N ARG A 117 22.61 -29.93 -19.86
CA ARG A 117 23.43 -30.30 -18.71
C ARG A 117 22.52 -30.67 -17.55
N CYS A 118 22.52 -31.95 -17.17
CA CYS A 118 21.84 -32.48 -15.99
C CYS A 118 22.89 -32.80 -14.93
N SER A 119 23.41 -31.80 -14.23
CA SER A 119 24.31 -32.06 -13.10
C SER A 119 23.48 -32.42 -11.85
N ASN A 120 23.64 -33.66 -11.37
CA ASN A 120 23.14 -34.09 -10.05
C ASN A 120 24.05 -33.63 -8.89
N ALA A 121 25.18 -33.01 -9.20
CA ALA A 121 26.17 -32.63 -8.22
C ALA A 121 25.76 -31.36 -7.46
N MET A 122 25.12 -31.53 -6.30
CA MET A 122 25.29 -30.58 -5.19
C MET A 122 26.70 -30.72 -4.59
N THR A 123 27.75 -30.51 -5.37
CA THR A 123 29.14 -30.50 -4.86
C THR A 123 29.54 -29.06 -4.53
N CYS A 124 28.88 -28.47 -3.53
CA CYS A 124 29.50 -27.47 -2.66
C CYS A 124 28.59 -27.24 -1.44
N HIS A 125 28.80 -28.06 -0.41
CA HIS A 125 28.26 -27.82 0.92
C HIS A 125 29.13 -26.83 1.72
N GLU A 126 30.38 -26.63 1.31
CA GLU A 126 31.32 -25.75 1.98
C GLU A 126 30.97 -24.27 1.74
N GLY A 127 30.97 -23.49 2.83
CA GLY A 127 30.83 -22.03 2.76
C GLY A 127 29.40 -21.48 2.64
N ARG A 128 28.34 -22.28 2.86
CA ARG A 128 26.95 -21.76 2.94
C ARG A 128 26.68 -21.09 4.30
N PRO A 129 26.09 -19.88 4.34
CA PRO A 129 25.75 -19.22 5.60
C PRO A 129 24.61 -19.94 6.34
N PHE A 130 24.66 -19.93 7.67
CA PHE A 130 23.54 -20.31 8.53
C PHE A 130 22.29 -19.50 8.18
N ARG A 131 21.11 -20.14 8.28
CA ARG A 131 19.80 -19.52 8.07
C ARG A 131 18.79 -20.14 9.05
N PHE A 132 18.22 -19.32 9.91
CA PHE A 132 17.15 -19.73 10.83
C PHE A 132 15.94 -20.27 10.07
N GLN A 133 15.39 -21.41 10.48
CA GLN A 133 14.17 -21.98 9.93
C GLN A 133 13.02 -21.79 10.93
N ALA A 134 11.96 -21.10 10.50
CA ALA A 134 10.84 -20.79 11.40
C ALA A 134 10.07 -22.04 11.84
N ALA A 135 10.19 -23.14 11.09
CA ALA A 135 9.59 -24.42 11.44
C ALA A 135 10.15 -25.00 12.76
N TRP A 136 11.38 -24.64 13.18
CA TRP A 136 11.95 -25.12 14.43
C TRP A 136 11.15 -24.68 15.66
N PHE A 137 10.53 -23.50 15.62
CA PHE A 137 9.67 -22.99 16.69
C PHE A 137 8.43 -23.87 16.97
N THR A 138 8.01 -24.68 15.99
CA THR A 138 6.84 -25.56 16.16
C THR A 138 7.12 -26.77 17.04
N HIS A 139 8.40 -27.03 17.37
CA HIS A 139 8.80 -28.10 18.28
C HIS A 139 8.80 -27.58 19.72
N SER A 140 8.26 -28.37 20.65
CA SER A 140 8.09 -28.00 22.08
C SER A 140 9.37 -27.54 22.75
N ASP A 141 10.49 -28.19 22.42
CA ASP A 141 11.75 -28.00 23.13
C ASP A 141 12.56 -26.79 22.63
N TYR A 142 12.27 -26.32 21.41
CA TYR A 142 13.06 -25.27 20.76
C TYR A 142 12.99 -23.92 21.49
N PRO A 143 11.82 -23.45 21.99
CA PRO A 143 11.77 -22.23 22.79
C PRO A 143 12.63 -22.29 24.06
N GLN A 144 12.64 -23.42 24.76
CA GLN A 144 13.45 -23.59 25.96
C GLN A 144 14.95 -23.61 25.64
N LEU A 145 15.33 -24.25 24.51
CA LEU A 145 16.70 -24.21 24.00
C LEU A 145 17.17 -22.78 23.75
N VAL A 146 16.37 -21.96 23.07
CA VAL A 146 16.72 -20.55 22.80
C VAL A 146 16.90 -19.77 24.11
N LYS A 147 15.96 -19.92 25.06
CA LYS A 147 16.01 -19.24 26.36
C LYS A 147 17.25 -19.61 27.19
N ASN A 148 17.55 -20.90 27.28
CA ASN A 148 18.69 -21.41 28.03
C ASN A 148 20.01 -20.97 27.40
N THR A 149 20.14 -21.08 26.08
CA THR A 149 21.36 -20.71 25.36
C THR A 149 21.60 -19.21 25.38
N TRP A 150 20.56 -18.39 25.22
CA TRP A 150 20.66 -16.93 25.29
C TRP A 150 21.11 -16.46 26.68
N SER A 151 20.67 -17.15 27.74
CA SER A 151 21.02 -16.79 29.11
C SER A 151 22.51 -17.00 29.47
N ARG A 152 23.27 -17.74 28.64
CA ARG A 152 24.71 -18.02 28.87
C ARG A 152 25.61 -16.81 28.66
N ASP A 153 25.24 -15.87 27.79
CA ASP A 153 26.08 -14.73 27.38
C ASP A 153 25.27 -13.43 27.29
N ARG A 154 24.40 -13.21 28.30
CA ARG A 154 23.56 -12.00 28.37
C ARG A 154 24.45 -10.76 28.29
N ASN A 155 23.94 -9.72 27.63
CA ASN A 155 24.63 -8.47 27.27
C ASN A 155 25.56 -8.53 26.05
N ASN A 156 25.97 -9.70 25.56
CA ASN A 156 26.68 -9.83 24.30
C ASN A 156 25.76 -10.37 23.19
N ILE A 157 25.07 -9.47 22.50
CA ILE A 157 24.08 -9.83 21.47
C ILE A 157 24.70 -10.68 20.35
N ILE A 158 25.94 -10.41 19.95
CA ILE A 158 26.60 -11.17 18.89
C ILE A 158 26.92 -12.59 19.38
N GLY A 159 27.50 -12.72 20.58
CA GLY A 159 27.79 -14.03 21.19
C GLY A 159 26.52 -14.84 21.40
N CYS A 160 25.46 -14.23 21.94
CA CYS A 160 24.13 -14.83 22.07
C CYS A 160 23.60 -15.40 20.74
N LEU A 161 23.60 -14.58 19.67
CA LEU A 161 23.12 -15.03 18.35
C LEU A 161 23.99 -16.14 17.78
N GLN A 162 25.31 -16.09 17.95
CA GLN A 162 26.23 -17.14 17.50
C GLN A 162 25.99 -18.46 18.25
N ASN A 163 25.83 -18.40 19.57
CA ASN A 163 25.53 -19.57 20.41
C ASN A 163 24.18 -20.19 20.01
N VAL A 164 23.14 -19.38 19.86
CA VAL A 164 21.82 -19.88 19.40
C VAL A 164 21.90 -20.46 17.99
N ALA A 165 22.66 -19.86 17.07
CA ALA A 165 22.83 -20.40 15.72
C ALA A 165 23.48 -21.80 15.76
N GLN A 166 24.53 -21.97 16.57
CA GLN A 166 25.23 -23.24 16.71
C GLN A 166 24.33 -24.32 17.33
N GLU A 167 23.65 -24.02 18.43
CA GLU A 167 22.72 -24.95 19.09
C GLU A 167 21.52 -25.29 18.18
N SER A 168 21.07 -24.35 17.35
CA SER A 168 20.02 -24.61 16.36
C SER A 168 20.47 -25.57 15.25
N ILE A 169 21.75 -25.53 14.85
CA ILE A 169 22.32 -26.46 13.88
C ILE A 169 22.35 -27.87 14.48
N THR A 170 22.80 -28.01 15.73
CA THR A 170 22.81 -29.28 16.47
C THR A 170 21.39 -29.81 16.64
N PHE A 171 20.46 -28.99 17.12
CA PHE A 171 19.04 -29.33 17.27
C PHE A 171 18.42 -29.81 15.96
N ASN A 172 18.73 -29.16 14.83
CA ASN A 172 18.20 -29.57 13.54
C ASN A 172 18.70 -30.95 13.10
N LYS A 173 19.93 -31.32 13.48
CA LYS A 173 20.53 -32.63 13.15
C LYS A 173 20.03 -33.74 14.07
N GLU A 174 19.97 -33.48 15.37
CA GLU A 174 19.77 -34.50 16.40
C GLU A 174 18.31 -34.67 16.82
N VAL A 175 17.53 -33.58 16.83
CA VAL A 175 16.15 -33.57 17.38
C VAL A 175 15.10 -33.34 16.30
N PHE A 176 15.20 -32.26 15.54
CA PHE A 176 14.16 -31.89 14.57
C PHE A 176 14.12 -32.81 13.35
N GLY A 177 15.31 -33.21 12.86
CA GLY A 177 15.49 -34.15 11.76
C GLY A 177 14.96 -33.68 10.40
N ASN A 178 14.88 -34.62 9.45
CA ASN A 178 14.38 -34.34 8.10
C ASN A 178 12.85 -34.48 8.05
N ILE A 179 12.15 -33.34 7.89
CA ILE A 179 10.69 -33.27 7.78
C ILE A 179 10.14 -34.24 6.72
N PHE A 180 10.78 -34.36 5.56
CA PHE A 180 10.28 -35.19 4.46
C PHE A 180 10.41 -36.69 4.77
N ALA A 181 11.48 -37.09 5.45
CA ALA A 181 11.65 -38.47 5.89
C ALA A 181 10.62 -38.84 6.96
N ARG A 182 10.46 -37.98 7.98
CA ARG A 182 9.46 -38.14 9.05
C ARG A 182 8.04 -38.22 8.51
N LYS A 183 7.70 -37.38 7.52
CA LYS A 183 6.39 -37.42 6.84
C LYS A 183 6.13 -38.79 6.20
N LYS A 184 7.08 -39.28 5.41
CA LYS A 184 6.97 -40.58 4.72
C LYS A 184 6.84 -41.74 5.70
N GLU A 185 7.56 -41.68 6.82
CA GLU A 185 7.48 -42.68 7.89
C GLU A 185 6.10 -42.70 8.56
N VAL A 186 5.58 -41.52 8.96
CA VAL A 186 4.25 -41.42 9.57
C VAL A 186 3.14 -41.84 8.60
N GLU A 187 3.24 -41.46 7.32
CA GLU A 187 2.31 -41.91 6.27
C GLU A 187 2.32 -43.44 6.12
N ALA A 188 3.49 -44.06 6.08
CA ALA A 188 3.61 -45.52 6.00
C ALA A 188 3.01 -46.21 7.23
N ARG A 189 3.23 -45.67 8.44
CA ARG A 189 2.64 -46.20 9.69
C ARG A 189 1.12 -46.04 9.73
N LEU A 190 0.60 -44.87 9.32
CA LEU A 190 -0.84 -44.63 9.22
C LEU A 190 -1.51 -45.60 8.25
N GLN A 191 -0.92 -45.82 7.07
CA GLN A 191 -1.41 -46.80 6.10
C GLN A 191 -1.42 -48.22 6.68
N GLY A 192 -0.36 -48.62 7.39
CA GLY A 192 -0.29 -49.92 8.05
C GLY A 192 -1.40 -50.11 9.09
N ILE A 193 -1.65 -49.11 9.94
CA ILE A 193 -2.69 -49.15 10.97
C ILE A 193 -4.09 -49.17 10.35
N GLN A 194 -4.34 -48.36 9.30
CA GLN A 194 -5.62 -48.35 8.60
C GLN A 194 -5.95 -49.71 8.00
N ARG A 195 -4.98 -50.35 7.34
CA ARG A 195 -5.14 -51.73 6.81
C ARG A 195 -5.37 -52.77 7.90
N ALA A 196 -4.75 -52.59 9.07
CA ALA A 196 -4.97 -53.49 10.21
C ALA A 196 -6.38 -53.31 10.80
N LEU A 197 -6.86 -52.07 10.92
CA LEU A 197 -8.19 -51.72 11.41
C LEU A 197 -9.34 -52.15 10.48
N GLU A 198 -9.07 -52.36 9.19
CA GLU A 198 -10.04 -52.96 8.27
C GLU A 198 -10.38 -54.42 8.62
N ASN A 199 -9.49 -55.10 9.35
CA ASN A 199 -9.62 -56.53 9.67
C ASN A 199 -9.76 -56.81 11.17
N ILE A 200 -9.39 -55.88 12.05
CA ILE A 200 -9.34 -56.05 13.51
C ILE A 200 -9.81 -54.77 14.19
N ASP A 201 -10.79 -54.88 15.10
CA ASP A 201 -11.21 -53.75 15.94
C ASP A 201 -10.32 -53.66 17.19
N SER A 202 -9.56 -52.57 17.34
CA SER A 202 -8.58 -52.40 18.41
C SER A 202 -8.52 -50.95 18.89
N ALA A 203 -8.92 -50.72 20.14
CA ALA A 203 -8.86 -49.42 20.79
C ALA A 203 -7.43 -48.84 20.85
N ASN A 204 -6.42 -49.69 20.98
CA ASN A 204 -5.01 -49.27 20.99
C ASN A 204 -4.56 -48.77 19.61
N LEU A 205 -4.99 -49.43 18.53
CA LEU A 205 -4.71 -48.99 17.17
C LEU A 205 -5.46 -47.69 16.82
N LEU A 206 -6.70 -47.52 17.29
CA LEU A 206 -7.45 -46.28 17.15
C LEU A 206 -6.79 -45.10 17.90
N ARG A 207 -6.29 -45.33 19.12
CA ARG A 207 -5.53 -44.32 19.87
C ARG A 207 -4.24 -43.94 19.15
N LEU A 208 -3.47 -44.93 18.69
CA LEU A 208 -2.24 -44.70 17.95
C LEU A 208 -2.49 -43.99 16.61
N GLN A 209 -3.59 -44.31 15.92
CA GLN A 209 -4.01 -43.61 14.71
C GLN A 209 -4.27 -42.13 14.99
N LYS A 210 -4.99 -41.81 16.07
CA LYS A 210 -5.24 -40.43 16.49
C LYS A 210 -3.95 -39.68 16.80
N GLU A 211 -3.03 -40.29 17.54
CA GLU A 211 -1.71 -39.72 17.85
C GLU A 211 -0.88 -39.47 16.58
N LEU A 212 -0.84 -40.44 15.65
CA LEU A 212 -0.12 -40.30 14.39
C LEU A 212 -0.77 -39.26 13.45
N LEU A 213 -2.11 -39.12 13.46
CA LEU A 213 -2.80 -38.07 12.72
C LEU A 213 -2.43 -36.68 13.25
N THR A 214 -2.42 -36.48 14.57
CA THR A 214 -1.96 -35.22 15.17
C THR A 214 -0.49 -34.93 14.84
N SER A 215 0.38 -35.95 14.91
CA SER A 215 1.78 -35.84 14.49
C SER A 215 1.90 -35.47 13.01
N TYR A 216 1.11 -36.11 12.14
CA TYR A 216 1.07 -35.85 10.71
C TYR A 216 0.64 -34.41 10.40
N GLU A 217 -0.41 -33.91 11.07
CA GLU A 217 -0.85 -32.52 10.92
C GLU A 217 0.24 -31.51 11.34
N ASN A 218 0.97 -31.79 12.42
CA ASN A 218 2.10 -30.96 12.83
C ASN A 218 3.24 -30.98 11.79
N ILE A 219 3.58 -32.16 11.25
CA ILE A 219 4.59 -32.30 10.18
C ILE A 219 4.17 -31.54 8.92
N LEU A 220 2.89 -31.61 8.54
CA LEU A 220 2.35 -30.84 7.40
C LEU A 220 2.46 -29.33 7.65
N PHE A 221 2.16 -28.87 8.86
CA PHE A 221 2.33 -27.47 9.25
C PHE A 221 3.81 -27.04 9.19
N GLN A 222 4.74 -27.89 9.66
CA GLN A 222 6.19 -27.67 9.57
C GLN A 222 6.66 -27.55 8.11
N GLU A 223 6.21 -28.47 7.26
CA GLU A 223 6.50 -28.46 5.81
C GLU A 223 5.98 -27.18 5.15
N GLU A 224 4.74 -26.79 5.45
CA GLU A 224 4.13 -25.57 4.95
C GLU A 224 4.91 -24.33 5.39
N ALA A 225 5.25 -24.21 6.68
CA ALA A 225 6.03 -23.10 7.20
C ALA A 225 7.41 -22.99 6.52
N LEU A 226 8.08 -24.12 6.28
CA LEU A 226 9.36 -24.19 5.59
C LEU A 226 9.26 -23.68 4.14
N TRP A 227 8.28 -24.16 3.37
CA TRP A 227 8.10 -23.77 1.97
C TRP A 227 7.56 -22.35 1.81
N PHE A 228 6.70 -21.91 2.72
CA PHE A 228 6.24 -20.53 2.79
C PHE A 228 7.43 -19.57 3.01
N GLN A 229 8.30 -19.88 3.98
CA GLN A 229 9.51 -19.11 4.25
C GLN A 229 10.46 -19.08 3.04
N LYS A 230 10.62 -20.20 2.31
CA LYS A 230 11.51 -20.32 1.15
C LYS A 230 10.97 -19.66 -0.11
N SER A 231 9.66 -19.73 -0.37
CA SER A 231 9.01 -19.21 -1.59
C SER A 231 8.99 -17.68 -1.66
N ARG A 232 8.95 -17.02 -0.49
CA ARG A 232 8.87 -15.54 -0.35
C ARG A 232 7.59 -14.92 -0.92
N GLU A 233 6.56 -15.72 -1.17
CA GLU A 233 5.25 -15.25 -1.64
C GLU A 233 4.42 -14.68 -0.49
N GLN A 234 3.83 -13.49 -0.66
CA GLN A 234 3.17 -12.73 0.42
C GLN A 234 1.63 -12.82 0.41
N TRP A 235 1.06 -13.42 -0.64
CA TRP A 235 -0.36 -13.26 -1.00
C TRP A 235 -1.24 -14.40 -0.49
N VAL A 236 -0.65 -15.55 -0.16
CA VAL A 236 -1.36 -16.71 0.38
C VAL A 236 -1.43 -16.57 1.89
N LYS A 237 -2.36 -15.73 2.37
CA LYS A 237 -2.62 -15.54 3.82
C LYS A 237 -3.81 -16.36 4.34
N LEU A 238 -4.59 -16.98 3.45
CA LEU A 238 -5.82 -17.68 3.80
C LEU A 238 -5.85 -19.06 3.14
N GLY A 239 -5.47 -20.09 3.92
CA GLY A 239 -6.19 -21.36 3.94
C GLY A 239 -6.00 -22.36 2.79
N SER A 240 -4.83 -22.47 2.16
CA SER A 240 -4.60 -23.65 1.30
C SER A 240 -3.16 -24.17 1.39
N ARG A 241 -3.03 -25.41 1.90
CA ARG A 241 -1.83 -26.23 2.12
C ARG A 241 -1.08 -26.61 0.82
N ASN A 242 -0.92 -25.68 -0.11
CA ASN A 242 -0.42 -25.95 -1.45
C ASN A 242 1.12 -25.93 -1.51
N THR A 243 1.74 -26.95 -0.93
CA THR A 243 3.20 -27.09 -0.86
C THR A 243 3.84 -27.22 -2.25
N SER A 244 3.16 -27.86 -3.21
CA SER A 244 3.65 -28.03 -4.59
C SER A 244 3.77 -26.71 -5.34
N PHE A 245 2.83 -25.78 -5.17
CA PHE A 245 2.94 -24.42 -5.70
C PHE A 245 4.16 -23.68 -5.15
N PHE A 246 4.32 -23.66 -3.81
CA PHE A 246 5.45 -22.97 -3.18
C PHE A 246 6.79 -23.58 -3.59
N HIS A 247 6.85 -24.90 -3.70
CA HIS A 247 8.04 -25.61 -4.15
C HIS A 247 8.40 -25.27 -5.60
N ALA A 248 7.44 -25.32 -6.53
CA ALA A 248 7.64 -24.95 -7.93
C ALA A 248 8.11 -23.48 -8.07
N GLN A 249 7.53 -22.54 -7.30
CA GLN A 249 7.97 -21.15 -7.29
C GLN A 249 9.40 -20.99 -6.76
N CYS A 250 9.78 -21.73 -5.72
CA CYS A 250 11.17 -21.75 -5.22
C CYS A 250 12.15 -22.13 -6.34
N ILE A 251 11.85 -23.18 -7.10
CA ILE A 251 12.73 -23.68 -8.18
C ILE A 251 12.83 -22.67 -9.32
N ILE A 252 11.71 -22.11 -9.77
CA ILE A 252 11.68 -21.07 -10.82
C ILE A 252 12.54 -19.86 -10.39
N ARG A 253 12.40 -19.43 -9.14
CA ARG A 253 13.17 -18.31 -8.59
C ARG A 253 14.66 -18.63 -8.47
N ARG A 254 15.04 -19.82 -8.01
CA ARG A 254 16.44 -20.27 -7.94
C ARG A 254 17.09 -20.23 -9.31
N LYS A 255 16.42 -20.78 -10.33
CA LYS A 255 16.87 -20.73 -11.73
C LYS A 255 17.08 -19.30 -12.21
N ARG A 256 16.12 -18.40 -11.98
CA ARG A 256 16.21 -17.00 -12.41
C ARG A 256 17.39 -16.27 -11.75
N ASN A 257 17.70 -16.59 -10.50
CA ASN A 257 18.75 -15.91 -9.74
C ASN A 257 20.15 -16.53 -9.92
N LYS A 258 20.24 -17.74 -10.49
CA LYS A 258 21.52 -18.41 -10.74
C LYS A 258 22.22 -17.75 -11.93
N ILE A 259 23.49 -17.38 -11.73
CA ILE A 259 24.30 -16.79 -12.79
C ILE A 259 25.04 -17.93 -13.49
N HIS A 260 24.67 -18.18 -14.75
CA HIS A 260 25.21 -19.28 -15.57
C HIS A 260 26.36 -18.87 -16.47
N GLY A 261 26.46 -17.59 -16.82
CA GLY A 261 27.50 -17.08 -17.70
C GLY A 261 27.47 -15.56 -17.76
N ILE A 262 28.62 -14.96 -18.03
CA ILE A 262 28.75 -13.51 -18.18
C ILE A 262 29.77 -13.16 -19.26
N ARG A 263 29.58 -12.00 -19.90
CA ARG A 263 30.55 -11.45 -20.84
C ARG A 263 31.58 -10.63 -20.09
N LEU A 264 32.85 -11.02 -20.21
CA LEU A 264 33.99 -10.34 -19.59
C LEU A 264 34.33 -9.04 -20.32
N SER A 265 35.19 -8.22 -19.70
CA SER A 265 35.70 -6.96 -20.27
C SER A 265 36.47 -7.17 -21.59
N SER A 266 37.11 -8.34 -21.77
CA SER A 266 37.74 -8.78 -23.02
C SER A 266 36.76 -8.97 -24.18
N GLY A 267 35.45 -8.99 -23.91
CA GLY A 267 34.41 -9.25 -24.90
C GLY A 267 34.06 -10.72 -25.09
N GLU A 268 34.71 -11.63 -24.38
CA GLU A 268 34.45 -13.08 -24.42
C GLU A 268 33.36 -13.52 -23.43
N TRP A 269 32.68 -14.64 -23.72
CA TRP A 269 31.71 -15.26 -22.81
C TRP A 269 32.41 -16.25 -21.88
N CYS A 270 32.28 -16.03 -20.57
CA CYS A 270 32.78 -16.92 -19.55
C CYS A 270 31.61 -17.68 -18.90
N THR A 271 31.80 -18.99 -18.69
CA THR A 271 30.87 -19.87 -17.96
C THR A 271 31.55 -20.63 -16.82
N ASP A 272 32.85 -20.40 -16.61
CA ASP A 272 33.62 -21.01 -15.53
C ASP A 272 33.20 -20.39 -14.17
N PRO A 273 32.71 -21.19 -13.20
CA PRO A 273 32.21 -20.68 -11.92
C PRO A 273 33.23 -19.89 -11.08
N GLU A 274 34.51 -20.30 -11.07
CA GLU A 274 35.55 -19.68 -10.23
C GLU A 274 36.12 -18.43 -10.89
N VAL A 275 36.29 -18.45 -12.21
CA VAL A 275 36.66 -17.23 -12.96
C VAL A 275 35.58 -16.18 -12.83
N MET A 276 34.30 -16.55 -13.01
CA MET A 276 33.20 -15.60 -12.84
C MET A 276 33.10 -15.04 -11.42
N LYS A 277 33.35 -15.86 -10.38
CA LYS A 277 33.37 -15.43 -8.98
C LYS A 277 34.47 -14.40 -8.72
N THR A 278 35.66 -14.63 -9.26
CA THR A 278 36.82 -13.74 -9.14
C THR A 278 36.57 -12.42 -9.87
N GLU A 279 36.07 -12.47 -11.09
CA GLU A 279 35.73 -11.29 -11.89
C GLU A 279 34.59 -10.48 -11.25
N ALA A 280 33.59 -11.14 -10.65
CA ALA A 280 32.56 -10.46 -9.88
C ALA A 280 33.16 -9.71 -8.68
N LEU A 281 34.06 -10.36 -7.94
CA LEU A 281 34.75 -9.76 -6.80
C LEU A 281 35.56 -8.53 -7.22
N ASN A 282 36.35 -8.63 -8.29
CA ASN A 282 37.15 -7.53 -8.83
C ASN A 282 36.26 -6.35 -9.24
N PHE A 283 35.20 -6.62 -10.00
CA PHE A 283 34.25 -5.59 -10.44
C PHE A 283 33.61 -4.82 -9.28
N PHE A 284 33.16 -5.52 -8.23
CA PHE A 284 32.54 -4.86 -7.09
C PHE A 284 33.55 -4.22 -6.12
N LYS A 285 34.77 -4.76 -5.99
CA LYS A 285 35.87 -4.08 -5.31
C LYS A 285 36.18 -2.74 -5.99
N GLU A 286 36.27 -2.71 -7.32
CA GLU A 286 36.42 -1.44 -8.06
C GLU A 286 35.21 -0.51 -7.84
N LEU A 287 33.99 -1.03 -7.91
CA LEU A 287 32.80 -0.21 -7.72
C LEU A 287 32.73 0.46 -6.34
N PHE A 288 33.04 -0.25 -5.26
CA PHE A 288 32.85 0.23 -3.89
C PHE A 288 34.12 0.76 -3.20
N CYS A 289 35.32 0.39 -3.66
CA CYS A 289 36.58 0.70 -2.98
C CYS A 289 37.44 1.75 -3.70
N THR A 290 37.06 2.23 -4.90
CA THR A 290 37.78 3.34 -5.54
C THR A 290 37.61 4.63 -4.73
N ASN A 291 38.73 5.21 -4.29
CA ASN A 291 38.76 6.56 -3.73
C ASN A 291 38.57 7.59 -4.85
N GLN A 292 37.62 8.51 -4.68
CA GLN A 292 37.48 9.70 -5.52
C GLN A 292 37.85 10.92 -4.70
N ILE A 293 38.73 11.76 -5.25
CA ILE A 293 38.97 13.11 -4.74
C ILE A 293 37.71 13.92 -5.06
N VAL A 294 37.19 14.57 -4.03
CA VAL A 294 35.95 15.34 -4.09
C VAL A 294 36.26 16.80 -3.80
N ALA A 295 35.65 17.71 -4.54
CA ALA A 295 35.80 19.14 -4.32
C ALA A 295 35.18 19.55 -2.97
N ARG A 296 35.91 20.32 -2.16
CA ARG A 296 35.40 20.94 -0.92
C ARG A 296 35.01 22.38 -1.22
N GLU A 297 33.78 22.76 -0.91
CA GLU A 297 33.28 24.12 -1.10
C GLU A 297 32.40 24.56 0.07
N GLY A 298 32.27 25.88 0.24
CA GLY A 298 31.50 26.51 1.31
C GLY A 298 30.00 26.21 1.28
N ASN A 299 29.34 26.44 2.41
CA ASN A 299 27.92 26.17 2.60
C ASN A 299 27.05 26.84 1.53
N VAL A 300 26.14 26.07 0.93
CA VAL A 300 25.07 26.63 0.09
C VAL A 300 24.03 27.22 1.03
N ASN A 301 24.03 28.55 1.17
CA ASN A 301 23.03 29.25 1.98
C ASN A 301 21.62 29.09 1.38
N GLY A 302 20.60 28.98 2.25
CA GLY A 302 19.18 28.97 1.86
C GLY A 302 18.49 27.61 1.83
N MET A 303 19.09 26.55 2.38
CA MET A 303 18.42 25.26 2.57
C MET A 303 17.56 25.23 3.83
N ALA A 304 16.41 24.56 3.76
CA ALA A 304 15.62 24.23 4.94
C ALA A 304 16.39 23.23 5.82
N VAL A 305 16.42 23.49 7.12
CA VAL A 305 17.12 22.69 8.12
C VAL A 305 16.12 22.12 9.13
N LEU A 306 16.55 21.12 9.89
CA LEU A 306 15.74 20.58 10.98
C LEU A 306 15.44 21.69 12.01
N ASP A 307 14.19 21.74 12.45
CA ASP A 307 13.73 22.62 13.52
C ASP A 307 14.10 22.07 14.91
N ASP A 308 13.93 22.88 15.95
CA ASP A 308 14.34 22.52 17.31
C ASP A 308 13.58 21.29 17.84
N ASP A 309 12.31 21.13 17.46
CA ASP A 309 11.49 19.96 17.81
C ASP A 309 12.07 18.68 17.20
N ALA A 310 12.48 18.71 15.92
CA ALA A 310 13.12 17.58 15.26
C ALA A 310 14.48 17.24 15.90
N LEU A 311 15.26 18.26 16.28
CA LEU A 311 16.56 18.06 16.94
C LEU A 311 16.39 17.38 18.29
N GLN A 312 15.41 17.81 19.10
CA GLN A 312 15.08 17.18 20.37
C GLN A 312 14.59 15.74 20.19
N GLU A 313 13.71 15.50 19.21
CA GLU A 313 13.17 14.16 18.93
C GLU A 313 14.25 13.18 18.44
N LEU A 314 15.22 13.65 17.64
CA LEU A 314 16.35 12.83 17.21
C LEU A 314 17.32 12.54 18.37
N ALA A 315 17.51 13.49 19.29
CA ALA A 315 18.47 13.37 20.39
C ALA A 315 17.94 12.64 21.64
N ARG A 316 16.62 12.51 21.82
CA ARG A 316 16.06 11.93 23.05
C ARG A 316 16.46 10.46 23.28
N PRO A 317 16.50 9.96 24.53
CA PRO A 317 16.80 8.56 24.82
C PRO A 317 15.87 7.57 24.10
N ILE A 318 16.38 6.38 23.75
CA ILE A 318 15.61 5.33 23.09
C ILE A 318 14.75 4.57 24.10
N SER A 319 13.45 4.49 23.85
CA SER A 319 12.52 3.66 24.64
C SER A 319 12.39 2.24 24.09
N LYS A 320 12.07 1.27 24.98
CA LYS A 320 11.81 -0.13 24.60
C LYS A 320 10.66 -0.25 23.60
N LYS A 321 9.62 0.59 23.77
CA LYS A 321 8.45 0.65 22.88
C LYS A 321 8.84 1.01 21.44
N GLU A 322 9.71 1.99 21.24
CA GLU A 322 10.17 2.36 19.89
C GLU A 322 10.89 1.21 19.18
N VAL A 323 11.75 0.49 19.90
CA VAL A 323 12.47 -0.67 19.32
C VAL A 323 11.49 -1.78 18.99
N PHE A 324 10.51 -2.03 19.86
CA PHE A 324 9.44 -3.00 19.62
C PHE A 324 8.59 -2.63 18.39
N ASP A 325 8.16 -1.38 18.27
CA ASP A 325 7.36 -0.89 17.14
C ASP A 325 8.17 -0.95 15.81
N ALA A 326 9.47 -0.64 15.87
CA ALA A 326 10.39 -0.79 14.76
C ALA A 326 10.50 -2.26 14.31
N LEU A 327 10.60 -3.20 15.25
CA LEU A 327 10.62 -4.64 14.99
C LEU A 327 9.28 -5.13 14.40
N MET A 328 8.16 -4.76 15.01
CA MET A 328 6.83 -5.22 14.61
C MET A 328 6.45 -4.74 13.21
N SER A 329 6.88 -3.54 12.83
CA SER A 329 6.71 -3.02 11.48
C SER A 329 7.63 -3.69 10.43
N MET A 330 8.60 -4.54 10.81
CA MET A 330 9.40 -5.31 9.83
C MET A 330 8.62 -6.52 9.30
N LYS A 331 8.80 -6.85 8.01
CA LYS A 331 8.23 -8.06 7.43
C LYS A 331 8.96 -9.30 7.97
N SER A 332 8.21 -10.23 8.59
CA SER A 332 8.74 -11.34 9.39
C SER A 332 9.72 -12.26 8.64
N TYR A 333 9.37 -12.66 7.41
CA TYR A 333 10.15 -13.62 6.60
C TYR A 333 10.97 -12.91 5.51
N LYS A 334 11.73 -11.86 5.86
CA LYS A 334 12.71 -11.26 4.95
C LYS A 334 14.04 -12.00 4.98
N ALA A 335 14.86 -11.84 3.93
CA ALA A 335 16.16 -12.50 3.86
C ALA A 335 17.08 -11.94 4.98
N PRO A 336 17.76 -12.82 5.74
CA PRO A 336 18.58 -12.39 6.87
C PRO A 336 19.98 -11.96 6.42
N GLY A 337 20.72 -11.30 7.31
CA GLY A 337 22.12 -10.93 7.10
C GLY A 337 23.08 -12.11 7.26
N PRO A 338 24.39 -11.84 7.42
CA PRO A 338 25.40 -12.85 7.74
C PRO A 338 25.08 -13.69 8.99
N ASP A 339 24.40 -13.12 9.98
CA ASP A 339 23.99 -13.79 11.23
C ASP A 339 22.95 -14.91 11.02
N GLY A 340 22.26 -14.93 9.89
CA GLY A 340 21.27 -15.93 9.54
C GLY A 340 19.88 -15.75 10.17
N PHE A 341 19.65 -14.76 11.03
CA PHE A 341 18.38 -14.57 11.74
C PHE A 341 17.42 -13.61 11.05
N GLN A 342 16.17 -14.02 10.91
CA GLN A 342 15.10 -13.24 10.28
C GLN A 342 14.30 -12.45 11.33
N PRO A 343 13.57 -11.37 10.97
CA PRO A 343 12.77 -10.62 11.93
C PRO A 343 11.75 -11.47 12.70
N ILE A 344 11.24 -12.57 12.14
CA ILE A 344 10.35 -13.50 12.85
C ILE A 344 10.96 -14.06 14.13
N PHE A 345 12.27 -14.33 14.17
CA PHE A 345 12.95 -14.86 15.36
C PHE A 345 12.81 -13.87 16.52
N PHE A 346 13.19 -12.61 16.29
CA PHE A 346 13.11 -11.54 17.29
C PHE A 346 11.68 -11.26 17.73
N LYS A 347 10.69 -11.44 16.85
CA LYS A 347 9.27 -11.28 17.20
C LYS A 347 8.75 -12.39 18.10
N LEU A 348 9.13 -13.63 17.82
CA LEU A 348 8.68 -14.80 18.60
C LEU A 348 9.28 -14.79 20.01
N PHE A 349 10.55 -14.42 20.13
CA PHE A 349 11.29 -14.46 21.39
C PHE A 349 11.42 -13.09 22.08
N TRP A 350 10.63 -12.09 21.67
CA TRP A 350 10.74 -10.72 22.21
C TRP A 350 10.61 -10.67 23.73
N ASN A 351 9.76 -11.52 24.32
CA ASN A 351 9.58 -11.58 25.77
C ASN A 351 10.84 -12.06 26.51
N ASP A 352 11.67 -12.89 25.86
CA ASP A 352 12.88 -13.45 26.46
C ASP A 352 14.13 -12.61 26.16
N ILE A 353 14.23 -12.03 24.94
CA ILE A 353 15.45 -11.34 24.47
C ILE A 353 15.28 -9.82 24.31
N GLY A 354 14.07 -9.30 24.44
CA GLY A 354 13.73 -7.92 24.04
C GLY A 354 14.41 -6.85 24.88
N ASP A 355 14.69 -7.12 26.16
CA ASP A 355 15.43 -6.21 27.03
C ASP A 355 16.88 -6.02 26.57
N ASP A 356 17.58 -7.13 26.30
CA ASP A 356 18.97 -7.08 25.84
C ASP A 356 19.08 -6.36 24.48
N ILE A 357 18.14 -6.63 23.56
CA ILE A 357 18.09 -5.98 22.25
C ILE A 357 17.82 -4.47 22.39
N TRP A 358 16.92 -4.07 23.28
CA TRP A 358 16.67 -2.64 23.55
C TRP A 358 17.90 -1.96 24.15
N GLN A 359 18.54 -2.56 25.16
CA GLN A 359 19.75 -2.01 25.78
C GLN A 359 20.88 -1.86 24.77
N PHE A 360 21.07 -2.84 23.88
CA PHE A 360 22.03 -2.75 22.78
C PHE A 360 21.74 -1.54 21.87
N VAL A 361 20.49 -1.37 21.44
CA VAL A 361 20.11 -0.22 20.59
C VAL A 361 20.27 1.09 21.36
N GLN A 362 19.87 1.16 22.62
CA GLN A 362 20.01 2.36 23.45
C GLN A 362 21.49 2.75 23.61
N SER A 363 22.36 1.79 23.92
CA SER A 363 23.81 1.97 24.02
C SER A 363 24.43 2.44 22.70
N ALA A 364 23.97 1.91 21.57
CA ALA A 364 24.41 2.36 20.25
C ALA A 364 24.13 3.85 20.02
N PHE A 365 22.92 4.33 20.37
CA PHE A 365 22.56 5.74 20.25
C PHE A 365 23.31 6.65 21.24
N ALA A 366 23.52 6.19 22.48
CA ALA A 366 24.26 6.95 23.49
C ALA A 366 25.74 7.12 23.11
N ASN A 367 26.36 6.06 22.61
CA ASN A 367 27.80 6.02 22.32
C ASN A 367 28.16 6.46 20.88
N GLY A 368 27.18 6.52 19.97
CA GLY A 368 27.41 6.76 18.54
C GLY A 368 28.13 5.60 17.83
N ARG A 369 28.29 4.44 18.47
CA ARG A 369 29.02 3.27 17.97
C ARG A 369 28.49 1.99 18.58
N TYR A 370 28.79 0.86 17.95
CA TYR A 370 28.43 -0.48 18.39
C TYR A 370 29.43 -1.49 17.79
N ASP A 371 29.30 -2.78 18.09
CA ASP A 371 30.24 -3.78 17.54
C ASP A 371 30.18 -3.82 15.99
N PRO A 372 31.31 -3.63 15.27
CA PRO A 372 31.36 -3.65 13.81
C PRO A 372 30.81 -4.92 13.15
N LYS A 373 30.80 -6.08 13.81
CA LYS A 373 30.22 -7.33 13.27
C LYS A 373 28.73 -7.17 12.94
N VAL A 374 28.03 -6.26 13.62
CA VAL A 374 26.63 -5.93 13.32
C VAL A 374 26.48 -5.29 11.93
N CYS A 375 27.52 -4.62 11.42
CA CYS A 375 27.58 -3.97 10.11
C CYS A 375 28.00 -4.89 8.96
N GLU A 376 28.30 -6.17 9.20
CA GLU A 376 28.60 -7.13 8.13
C GLU A 376 27.37 -7.35 7.22
N ASN A 377 27.61 -7.47 5.91
CA ASN A 377 26.55 -7.65 4.92
C ASN A 377 26.87 -8.77 3.93
N LEU A 378 25.82 -9.48 3.50
CA LEU A 378 25.89 -10.36 2.33
C LEU A 378 25.34 -9.62 1.11
N ILE A 379 26.15 -9.45 0.07
CA ILE A 379 25.73 -8.89 -1.21
C ILE A 379 25.15 -10.01 -2.08
N VAL A 380 23.88 -9.90 -2.45
CA VAL A 380 23.19 -10.80 -3.38
C VAL A 380 22.92 -10.09 -4.69
N LEU A 381 23.28 -10.73 -5.80
CA LEU A 381 23.09 -10.20 -7.14
C LEU A 381 21.69 -10.55 -7.67
N LEU A 382 20.85 -9.54 -7.90
CA LEU A 382 19.53 -9.72 -8.50
C LEU A 382 19.51 -9.28 -9.97
N PRO A 383 19.01 -10.11 -10.90
CA PRO A 383 18.99 -9.79 -12.33
C PRO A 383 18.11 -8.56 -12.66
N LYS A 384 18.62 -7.66 -13.50
CA LYS A 384 17.86 -6.56 -14.11
C LYS A 384 17.24 -7.07 -15.41
N GLY A 385 15.91 -7.08 -15.49
CA GLY A 385 15.20 -7.56 -16.68
C GLY A 385 15.34 -9.06 -16.91
N ASP A 386 15.14 -9.49 -18.16
CA ASP A 386 15.10 -10.91 -18.53
C ASP A 386 16.40 -11.41 -19.18
N ARG A 387 17.35 -10.51 -19.47
CA ARG A 387 18.64 -10.84 -20.06
C ARG A 387 19.75 -10.10 -19.34
N GLN A 388 20.71 -10.87 -18.85
CA GLN A 388 21.89 -10.35 -18.18
C GLN A 388 23.10 -10.74 -19.02
N VAL A 389 23.89 -9.75 -19.43
CA VAL A 389 25.08 -9.97 -20.26
C VAL A 389 26.33 -9.59 -19.48
N THR A 390 26.26 -8.56 -18.63
CA THR A 390 27.39 -8.00 -17.87
C THR A 390 27.04 -7.83 -16.39
N PHE A 391 28.03 -7.60 -15.52
CA PHE A 391 27.78 -7.34 -14.10
C PHE A 391 26.94 -6.08 -13.85
N LYS A 392 26.94 -5.13 -14.79
CA LYS A 392 26.08 -3.93 -14.78
C LYS A 392 24.59 -4.29 -14.87
N ASP A 393 24.25 -5.48 -15.36
CA ASP A 393 22.88 -6.00 -15.48
C ASP A 393 22.38 -6.66 -14.18
N PHE A 394 23.17 -6.65 -13.11
CA PHE A 394 22.75 -7.12 -11.79
C PHE A 394 22.62 -5.96 -10.79
N ARG A 395 21.72 -6.10 -9.81
CA ARG A 395 21.59 -5.22 -8.64
C ARG A 395 22.29 -5.85 -7.45
N PRO A 396 23.28 -5.19 -6.83
CA PRO A 396 23.90 -5.68 -5.60
C PRO A 396 23.04 -5.32 -4.37
N ILE A 397 22.21 -6.25 -3.90
CA ILE A 397 21.40 -6.05 -2.69
C ILE A 397 22.18 -6.46 -1.45
N SER A 398 22.35 -5.53 -0.51
CA SER A 398 22.98 -5.75 0.78
C SER A 398 21.98 -6.34 1.77
N LEU A 399 22.23 -7.57 2.21
CA LEU A 399 21.47 -8.22 3.28
C LEU A 399 22.11 -7.86 4.63
N CYS A 400 21.58 -6.83 5.29
CA CYS A 400 22.01 -6.45 6.64
C CYS A 400 21.34 -7.29 7.74
N ASN A 401 22.07 -7.49 8.84
CA ASN A 401 21.58 -8.09 10.07
C ASN A 401 20.36 -7.34 10.63
N VAL A 402 19.48 -8.05 11.34
CA VAL A 402 18.25 -7.45 11.89
C VAL A 402 18.56 -6.45 12.99
N THR A 403 19.57 -6.72 13.81
CA THR A 403 20.07 -5.82 14.86
C THR A 403 20.48 -4.46 14.31
N TYR A 404 21.25 -4.42 13.22
CA TYR A 404 21.56 -3.19 12.48
C TYR A 404 20.29 -2.49 11.97
N LYS A 405 19.37 -3.25 11.36
CA LYS A 405 18.12 -2.69 10.81
C LYS A 405 17.22 -2.10 11.88
N LEU A 406 17.30 -2.55 13.14
CA LEU A 406 16.57 -1.93 14.24
C LEU A 406 17.09 -0.51 14.48
N ILE A 407 18.40 -0.33 14.58
CA ILE A 407 19.04 1.00 14.71
C ILE A 407 18.61 1.90 13.54
N SER A 408 18.81 1.44 12.30
CA SER A 408 18.51 2.26 11.12
C SER A 408 17.03 2.61 11.01
N LYS A 409 16.14 1.71 11.43
CA LYS A 409 14.69 1.95 11.40
C LYS A 409 14.18 2.84 12.53
N VAL A 410 14.80 2.82 13.70
CA VAL A 410 14.51 3.79 14.78
C VAL A 410 14.87 5.19 14.30
N ILE A 411 16.06 5.38 13.69
CA ILE A 411 16.46 6.67 13.08
C ILE A 411 15.42 7.14 12.05
N VAL A 412 15.03 6.26 11.13
CA VAL A 412 14.02 6.59 10.11
C VAL A 412 12.67 6.96 10.73
N SER A 413 12.25 6.26 11.78
CA SER A 413 10.96 6.51 12.41
C SER A 413 10.91 7.88 13.09
N ARG A 414 12.03 8.34 13.66
CA ARG A 414 12.17 9.68 14.23
C ARG A 414 12.36 10.78 13.19
N LEU A 415 13.07 10.49 12.10
CA LEU A 415 13.31 11.47 11.04
C LEU A 415 12.07 11.73 10.17
N ARG A 416 11.28 10.67 9.89
CA ARG A 416 10.20 10.69 8.90
C ARG A 416 9.16 11.81 9.11
N PRO A 417 8.69 12.14 10.33
CA PRO A 417 7.73 13.22 10.55
C PRO A 417 8.22 14.61 10.10
N PHE A 418 9.53 14.84 10.10
CA PHE A 418 10.14 16.15 9.82
C PHE A 418 10.65 16.31 8.38
N LEU A 419 10.60 15.23 7.59
CA LEU A 419 11.11 15.22 6.22
C LEU A 419 10.40 16.21 5.29
N ASP A 420 9.09 16.38 5.46
CA ASP A 420 8.29 17.31 4.63
C ASP A 420 8.67 18.78 4.87
N GLY A 421 9.32 19.09 6.01
CA GLY A 421 9.83 20.42 6.32
C GLY A 421 11.21 20.73 5.72
N ILE A 422 12.01 19.70 5.42
CA ILE A 422 13.40 19.86 4.93
C ILE A 422 13.61 19.44 3.47
N ILE A 423 12.71 18.65 2.89
CA ILE A 423 12.76 18.21 1.49
C ILE A 423 11.87 19.12 0.64
N SER A 424 12.40 19.57 -0.51
CA SER A 424 11.64 20.40 -1.43
C SER A 424 10.43 19.66 -2.02
N PRO A 425 9.28 20.33 -2.24
CA PRO A 425 8.12 19.74 -2.92
C PRO A 425 8.42 19.33 -4.38
N LEU A 426 9.58 19.72 -4.92
CA LEU A 426 10.07 19.30 -6.24
C LEU A 426 10.74 17.93 -6.21
N GLN A 427 10.96 17.34 -5.03
CA GLN A 427 11.59 16.04 -4.84
C GLN A 427 10.60 15.03 -4.26
N ASN A 428 10.18 14.08 -5.10
CA ASN A 428 9.28 13.01 -4.68
C ASN A 428 10.07 11.79 -4.20
N SER A 429 9.69 11.27 -3.03
CA SER A 429 10.37 10.21 -2.30
C SER A 429 9.78 8.82 -2.59
N PHE A 430 9.99 8.32 -3.81
CA PHE A 430 10.02 6.88 -4.04
C PHE A 430 11.29 6.54 -4.80
N ILE A 431 12.06 5.58 -4.28
CA ILE A 431 13.52 5.63 -4.42
C ILE A 431 14.03 4.44 -5.23
N PRO A 432 14.36 4.65 -6.52
CA PRO A 432 15.12 3.69 -7.31
C PRO A 432 16.53 3.41 -6.76
N GLU A 433 16.92 2.13 -6.81
CA GLU A 433 18.02 1.59 -6.00
C GLU A 433 19.42 1.69 -6.64
N LYS A 434 19.61 2.44 -7.73
CA LYS A 434 20.85 2.33 -8.53
C LYS A 434 21.94 3.36 -8.18
N ALA A 435 21.58 4.49 -7.60
CA ALA A 435 22.53 5.58 -7.37
C ALA A 435 23.28 5.49 -6.03
N TYR A 436 22.94 4.53 -5.18
CA TYR A 436 23.55 4.36 -3.86
C TYR A 436 25.05 4.08 -3.92
N ASP A 437 25.52 3.32 -4.92
CA ASP A 437 26.86 2.70 -4.90
C ASP A 437 28.03 3.71 -4.98
N ARG A 438 27.77 4.97 -5.36
CA ARG A 438 28.81 5.97 -5.67
C ARG A 438 28.85 7.18 -4.72
N VAL A 439 27.87 7.30 -3.82
CA VAL A 439 27.80 8.44 -2.90
C VAL A 439 29.07 8.53 -2.06
N ASN A 440 29.74 9.67 -2.09
CA ASN A 440 30.93 9.90 -1.29
C ASN A 440 30.57 10.14 0.19
N TRP A 441 31.31 9.50 1.10
CA TRP A 441 31.02 9.56 2.53
C TRP A 441 31.36 10.89 3.21
N SER A 442 32.39 11.63 2.74
CA SER A 442 32.65 12.97 3.28
C SER A 442 31.54 13.93 2.87
N PHE A 443 31.11 13.89 1.60
CA PHE A 443 29.97 14.66 1.12
C PHE A 443 28.69 14.37 1.90
N LEU A 444 28.43 13.09 2.21
CA LEU A 444 27.30 12.69 3.04
C LEU A 444 27.38 13.28 4.45
N LYS A 445 28.55 13.16 5.11
CA LYS A 445 28.78 13.73 6.44
C LYS A 445 28.53 15.23 6.44
N ASP A 446 29.08 15.95 5.46
CA ASP A 446 28.89 17.40 5.30
C ASP A 446 27.42 17.74 5.07
N THR A 447 26.68 16.90 4.33
CA THR A 447 25.24 17.05 4.12
C THR A 447 24.47 16.94 5.44
N LEU A 448 24.78 15.95 6.28
CA LEU A 448 24.12 15.78 7.58
C LEU A 448 24.39 16.95 8.53
N VAL A 449 25.62 17.48 8.53
CA VAL A 449 25.98 18.68 9.29
C VAL A 449 25.20 19.89 8.81
N MET A 450 25.06 20.06 7.48
CA MET A 450 24.30 21.16 6.88
C MET A 450 22.82 21.14 7.27
N PHE A 451 22.20 19.95 7.34
CA PHE A 451 20.82 19.78 7.84
C PHE A 451 20.71 19.86 9.38
N LYS A 452 21.80 20.19 10.09
CA LYS A 452 21.90 20.33 11.55
C LYS A 452 21.63 19.05 12.36
N PHE A 453 21.85 17.87 11.79
CA PHE A 453 21.69 16.63 12.57
C PHE A 453 22.52 16.65 13.87
N PRO A 454 22.00 16.14 15.00
CA PRO A 454 22.77 16.09 16.25
C PRO A 454 24.09 15.33 16.07
N PRO A 455 25.23 15.81 16.63
CA PRO A 455 26.54 15.18 16.43
C PRO A 455 26.60 13.70 16.81
N SER A 456 25.90 13.29 17.86
CA SER A 456 25.78 11.88 18.28
C SER A 456 25.10 11.01 17.21
N VAL A 457 24.02 11.53 16.59
CA VAL A 457 23.29 10.86 15.51
C VAL A 457 24.13 10.83 14.23
N ILE A 458 24.86 11.90 13.89
CA ILE A 458 25.81 11.89 12.78
C ILE A 458 26.87 10.83 12.99
N SER A 459 27.46 10.75 14.19
CA SER A 459 28.46 9.74 14.55
C SER A 459 27.90 8.32 14.36
N LEU A 460 26.69 8.07 14.87
CA LEU A 460 26.01 6.79 14.73
C LEU A 460 25.75 6.38 13.26
N ILE A 461 25.22 7.31 12.46
CA ILE A 461 24.94 7.07 11.03
C ILE A 461 26.24 6.79 10.29
N MET A 462 27.26 7.63 10.51
CA MET A 462 28.55 7.49 9.85
C MET A 462 29.25 6.19 10.26
N PHE A 463 29.24 5.82 11.55
CA PHE A 463 29.77 4.54 12.02
C PHE A 463 29.08 3.36 11.34
N GLY A 464 27.75 3.41 11.23
CA GLY A 464 26.98 2.41 10.51
C GLY A 464 27.41 2.29 9.05
N ILE A 465 27.73 3.38 8.36
CA ILE A 465 28.10 3.34 6.94
C ILE A 465 29.56 2.95 6.74
N THR A 466 30.48 3.43 7.57
CA THR A 466 31.93 3.28 7.36
C THR A 466 32.50 1.98 7.94
N SER A 467 31.91 1.42 8.99
CA SER A 467 32.37 0.18 9.64
C SER A 467 31.84 -1.10 8.99
N THR A 468 31.40 -1.03 7.73
CA THR A 468 30.87 -2.18 6.97
C THR A 468 31.95 -3.12 6.46
N SER A 469 31.65 -4.42 6.50
CA SER A 469 32.34 -5.44 5.71
C SER A 469 31.34 -6.13 4.79
N ASN A 470 31.67 -6.26 3.51
CA ASN A 470 30.78 -6.82 2.49
C ASN A 470 31.33 -8.15 1.97
N THR A 471 30.46 -9.15 1.87
CA THR A 471 30.77 -10.45 1.28
C THR A 471 29.80 -10.77 0.16
N ILE A 472 30.28 -11.08 -1.04
CA ILE A 472 29.42 -11.48 -2.16
C ILE A 472 28.95 -12.92 -1.94
N LEU A 473 27.65 -13.16 -2.07
CA LEU A 473 27.07 -14.50 -2.08
C LEU A 473 26.95 -14.99 -3.52
N TRP A 474 27.99 -15.67 -4.01
CA TRP A 474 28.07 -16.18 -5.37
C TRP A 474 27.42 -17.55 -5.49
N ASN A 475 26.27 -17.64 -6.16
CA ASN A 475 25.52 -18.89 -6.36
C ASN A 475 25.30 -19.73 -5.06
N GLY A 476 25.30 -19.09 -3.90
CA GLY A 476 25.06 -19.71 -2.59
C GLY A 476 26.28 -19.88 -1.69
N SER A 477 27.51 -19.72 -2.21
CA SER A 477 28.75 -19.72 -1.41
C SER A 477 29.25 -18.30 -1.14
N LYS A 478 29.93 -18.11 -0.01
CA LYS A 478 30.58 -16.84 0.33
C LYS A 478 31.86 -16.66 -0.50
N ALA A 479 32.03 -15.48 -1.10
CA ALA A 479 33.31 -15.03 -1.64
C ALA A 479 34.19 -14.41 -0.54
N GLU A 480 35.36 -13.90 -0.92
CA GLU A 480 36.21 -13.10 -0.02
C GLU A 480 35.47 -11.83 0.44
N ALA A 481 35.69 -11.42 1.68
CA ALA A 481 35.14 -10.17 2.22
C ALA A 481 35.97 -8.96 1.76
N PHE A 482 35.33 -7.80 1.63
CA PHE A 482 36.00 -6.53 1.34
C PHE A 482 35.30 -5.36 2.03
N THR A 483 36.06 -4.32 2.34
CA THR A 483 35.58 -3.10 3.01
C THR A 483 35.33 -2.01 1.97
N PRO A 484 34.09 -1.54 1.78
CA PRO A 484 33.81 -0.44 0.87
C PRO A 484 34.42 0.88 1.40
N LYS A 485 34.64 1.84 0.50
CA LYS A 485 35.12 3.20 0.82
C LYS A 485 34.15 4.30 0.40
N ARG A 486 33.10 3.93 -0.33
CA ARG A 486 32.02 4.82 -0.78
C ARG A 486 30.72 4.03 -0.95
N GLY A 487 29.64 4.78 -1.11
CA GLY A 487 28.32 4.27 -1.41
C GLY A 487 27.47 3.96 -0.19
N LEU A 488 26.18 3.74 -0.44
CA LEU A 488 25.16 3.41 0.55
C LEU A 488 24.65 1.98 0.33
N ARG A 489 24.17 1.33 1.40
CA ARG A 489 23.72 -0.07 1.34
C ARG A 489 22.36 -0.19 0.65
N GLN A 490 22.27 -0.95 -0.44
CA GLN A 490 20.99 -1.23 -1.10
C GLN A 490 20.19 -2.26 -0.29
N GLY A 491 19.10 -1.85 0.37
CA GLY A 491 18.28 -2.73 1.23
C GLY A 491 18.31 -2.38 2.72
N ASP A 492 19.07 -1.35 3.10
CA ASP A 492 18.97 -0.68 4.40
C ASP A 492 17.77 0.29 4.40
N PRO A 493 16.91 0.28 5.43
CA PRO A 493 15.86 1.28 5.63
C PRO A 493 16.31 2.75 5.58
N LEU A 494 17.55 3.06 6.01
CA LEU A 494 18.02 4.45 6.15
C LEU A 494 18.64 5.04 4.87
N SER A 495 19.39 4.23 4.11
CA SER A 495 20.04 4.65 2.84
C SER A 495 19.16 5.49 1.90
N PRO A 496 17.86 5.17 1.68
CA PRO A 496 17.01 5.96 0.78
C PRO A 496 16.86 7.41 1.23
N TYR A 497 16.68 7.64 2.53
CA TYR A 497 16.52 8.98 3.09
C TYR A 497 17.82 9.79 3.01
N LEU A 498 18.95 9.14 3.30
CA LEU A 498 20.27 9.76 3.15
C LEU A 498 20.54 10.19 1.71
N PHE A 499 20.19 9.33 0.74
CA PHE A 499 20.33 9.65 -0.68
C PHE A 499 19.45 10.84 -1.09
N VAL A 500 18.22 10.90 -0.60
CA VAL A 500 17.29 12.02 -0.81
C VAL A 500 17.89 13.32 -0.26
N LEU A 501 18.46 13.32 0.94
CA LEU A 501 19.15 14.51 1.49
C LEU A 501 20.35 14.93 0.64
N CYS A 502 21.12 13.98 0.12
CA CYS A 502 22.21 14.29 -0.83
C CYS A 502 21.70 14.92 -2.14
N MET A 503 20.59 14.44 -2.68
CA MET A 503 19.98 15.00 -3.89
C MET A 503 19.34 16.38 -3.65
N GLU A 504 18.87 16.66 -2.44
CA GLU A 504 18.34 17.98 -2.07
C GLU A 504 19.41 19.08 -2.22
N ARG A 505 20.70 18.74 -2.03
CA ARG A 505 21.80 19.68 -2.31
C ARG A 505 21.88 20.08 -3.78
N LEU A 506 21.56 19.19 -4.73
CA LEU A 506 21.44 19.56 -6.15
C LEU A 506 20.25 20.49 -6.37
N GLY A 507 19.12 20.23 -5.71
CA GLY A 507 17.93 21.07 -5.76
C GLY A 507 18.19 22.49 -5.24
N ALA A 508 18.95 22.60 -4.16
CA ALA A 508 19.39 23.87 -3.59
C ALA A 508 20.32 24.65 -4.54
N LEU A 509 21.28 23.98 -5.18
CA LEU A 509 22.15 24.59 -6.19
C LEU A 509 21.34 25.16 -7.35
N ILE A 510 20.41 24.38 -7.91
CA ILE A 510 19.54 24.84 -9.00
C ILE A 510 18.68 26.02 -8.54
N SER A 511 18.10 25.94 -7.33
CA SER A 511 17.24 26.99 -6.79
C SER A 511 18.00 28.30 -6.58
N LYS A 512 19.26 28.23 -6.13
CA LYS A 512 20.16 29.39 -6.05
C LYS A 512 20.38 30.03 -7.42
N HIS A 513 20.74 29.23 -8.44
CA HIS A 513 20.93 29.76 -9.79
C HIS A 513 19.66 30.38 -10.39
N VAL A 514 18.48 29.87 -10.04
CA VAL A 514 17.19 30.45 -10.42
C VAL A 514 16.92 31.77 -9.68
N ALA A 515 17.22 31.84 -8.39
CA ALA A 515 17.08 33.06 -7.59
C ALA A 515 18.02 34.18 -8.07
N ASP A 516 19.26 33.82 -8.42
CA ASP A 516 20.27 34.73 -8.96
C ASP A 516 19.98 35.15 -10.42
N GLY A 517 18.91 34.62 -11.04
CA GLY A 517 18.50 34.93 -12.41
C GLY A 517 19.36 34.28 -13.51
N SER A 518 20.43 33.58 -13.14
CA SER A 518 21.31 32.87 -14.09
C SER A 518 20.61 31.70 -14.78
N TRP A 519 19.74 30.97 -14.08
CA TRP A 519 18.92 29.89 -14.62
C TRP A 519 17.49 30.36 -14.89
N SER A 520 17.04 30.24 -16.12
CA SER A 520 15.71 30.60 -16.60
C SER A 520 14.77 29.38 -16.56
N PRO A 521 13.93 29.21 -15.52
CA PRO A 521 13.02 28.07 -15.42
C PRO A 521 11.92 28.09 -16.48
N MET A 522 11.32 26.94 -16.74
CA MET A 522 10.18 26.85 -17.65
C MET A 522 8.92 27.46 -17.00
N GLN A 523 8.25 28.34 -17.75
CA GLN A 523 6.99 28.95 -17.35
C GLN A 523 5.81 28.25 -18.06
N ILE A 524 4.88 27.71 -17.29
CA ILE A 524 3.76 26.90 -17.83
C ILE A 524 2.53 27.76 -18.16
N THR A 525 2.25 28.80 -17.36
CA THR A 525 1.18 29.77 -17.62
C THR A 525 1.71 31.20 -17.54
N LYS A 526 1.06 32.15 -18.22
CA LYS A 526 1.50 33.56 -18.27
C LYS A 526 1.61 34.19 -16.87
N ASP A 527 0.80 33.74 -15.90
CA ASP A 527 0.64 34.47 -14.65
C ASP A 527 0.94 33.72 -13.35
N ARG A 528 1.21 32.41 -13.32
CA ARG A 528 1.71 31.74 -12.10
C ARG A 528 2.34 30.36 -12.37
N THR A 529 3.40 30.09 -11.61
CA THR A 529 4.14 28.82 -11.47
C THR A 529 5.26 28.57 -12.51
N ARG A 530 6.51 28.68 -12.03
CA ARG A 530 7.77 28.36 -12.74
C ARG A 530 8.30 27.02 -12.24
N ILE A 531 8.86 26.20 -13.12
CA ILE A 531 9.50 24.91 -12.74
C ILE A 531 10.91 24.87 -13.32
N SER A 532 11.89 24.58 -12.47
CA SER A 532 13.30 24.37 -12.84
C SER A 532 13.71 22.91 -12.84
N HIS A 533 13.22 22.12 -11.88
CA HIS A 533 13.58 20.72 -11.73
C HIS A 533 12.45 19.90 -11.11
N LEU A 534 12.45 18.58 -11.36
CA LEU A 534 11.67 17.59 -10.65
C LEU A 534 12.56 16.37 -10.41
N PHE A 535 12.65 15.94 -9.15
CA PHE A 535 13.46 14.80 -8.77
C PHE A 535 12.60 13.62 -8.34
N PHE A 536 13.00 12.44 -8.80
CA PHE A 536 12.47 11.17 -8.33
C PHE A 536 13.66 10.24 -8.02
N ALA A 537 14.23 10.44 -6.84
CA ALA A 537 15.56 9.93 -6.48
C ALA A 537 16.62 10.22 -7.56
N ASP A 538 17.14 9.19 -8.26
CA ASP A 538 18.15 9.35 -9.31
C ASP A 538 17.59 9.73 -10.68
N ASP A 539 16.28 9.59 -10.90
CA ASP A 539 15.61 10.06 -12.11
C ASP A 539 15.33 11.57 -12.01
N VAL A 540 16.20 12.37 -12.64
CA VAL A 540 16.15 13.84 -12.63
C VAL A 540 15.55 14.39 -13.92
N LEU A 541 14.55 15.28 -13.79
CA LEU A 541 14.04 16.10 -14.89
C LEU A 541 14.42 17.55 -14.66
N LEU A 542 15.04 18.17 -15.66
CA LEU A 542 15.46 19.58 -15.65
C LEU A 542 14.66 20.36 -16.69
N PHE A 543 14.32 21.60 -16.35
CA PHE A 543 13.50 22.50 -17.14
C PHE A 543 14.21 23.86 -17.27
N GLU A 544 14.43 24.27 -18.51
CA GLU A 544 15.14 25.50 -18.84
C GLU A 544 14.60 26.12 -20.13
N LYS A 545 14.97 27.38 -20.37
CA LYS A 545 14.76 28.03 -21.67
C LYS A 545 15.69 27.40 -22.72
N ALA A 546 15.12 26.96 -23.83
CA ALA A 546 15.86 26.27 -24.90
C ALA A 546 16.83 27.19 -25.66
N ASN A 547 18.00 27.46 -25.07
CA ASN A 547 19.12 28.19 -25.66
C ASN A 547 20.45 27.54 -25.22
N VAL A 548 21.54 27.93 -25.89
CA VAL A 548 22.87 27.32 -25.66
C VAL A 548 23.49 27.80 -24.35
N SER A 549 23.26 29.05 -23.94
CA SER A 549 23.82 29.60 -22.70
C SER A 549 23.26 28.91 -21.46
N GLN A 550 21.96 28.62 -21.42
CA GLN A 550 21.33 27.89 -20.33
C GLN A 550 21.81 26.44 -20.26
N ALA A 551 21.93 25.78 -21.42
CA ALA A 551 22.46 24.41 -21.48
C ALA A 551 23.89 24.29 -20.91
N ARG A 552 24.72 25.34 -21.08
CA ARG A 552 26.06 25.40 -20.44
C ARG A 552 25.96 25.50 -18.92
N ILE A 553 25.07 26.35 -18.41
CA ILE A 553 24.84 26.51 -16.96
C ILE A 553 24.34 25.19 -16.36
N VAL A 554 23.44 24.48 -17.04
CA VAL A 554 22.99 23.15 -16.61
C VAL A 554 24.16 22.18 -16.45
N ASN A 555 24.99 22.08 -17.48
CA ASN A 555 26.17 21.21 -17.45
C ASN A 555 27.13 21.59 -16.32
N GLU A 556 27.41 22.88 -16.14
CA GLU A 556 28.29 23.37 -15.07
C GLU A 556 27.77 22.99 -13.68
N VAL A 557 26.48 23.23 -13.41
CA VAL A 557 25.83 22.87 -12.14
C VAL A 557 25.90 21.36 -11.89
N LEU A 558 25.64 20.57 -12.93
CA LEU A 558 25.67 19.11 -12.87
C LEU A 558 27.09 18.56 -12.66
N GLU A 559 28.08 19.09 -13.37
CA GLU A 559 29.49 18.72 -13.22
C GLU A 559 30.00 19.07 -11.82
N ARG A 560 29.69 20.27 -11.33
CA ARG A 560 30.01 20.71 -9.97
C ARG A 560 29.40 19.78 -8.93
N PHE A 561 28.11 19.45 -9.06
CA PHE A 561 27.46 18.49 -8.15
C PHE A 561 28.07 17.09 -8.22
N CYS A 562 28.44 16.60 -9.41
CA CYS A 562 29.12 15.31 -9.56
C CYS A 562 30.51 15.32 -8.90
N ALA A 563 31.26 16.42 -9.05
CA ALA A 563 32.57 16.59 -8.42
C ALA A 563 32.49 16.63 -6.89
N MET A 564 31.39 17.14 -6.32
CA MET A 564 31.13 17.15 -4.87
C MET A 564 30.56 15.83 -4.33
N SER A 565 29.64 15.19 -5.05
CA SER A 565 28.90 14.03 -4.52
C SER A 565 29.57 12.68 -4.81
N GLY A 566 30.47 12.62 -5.81
CA GLY A 566 31.00 11.37 -6.36
C GLY A 566 30.05 10.67 -7.35
N LEU A 567 28.83 11.20 -7.53
CA LEU A 567 27.87 10.68 -8.49
C LEU A 567 28.32 10.95 -9.94
N LYS A 568 27.79 10.16 -10.88
CA LYS A 568 28.07 10.32 -12.31
C LYS A 568 26.79 10.25 -13.13
N ILE A 569 26.70 11.10 -14.14
CA ILE A 569 25.59 11.11 -15.10
C ILE A 569 25.80 10.03 -16.14
N SER A 570 24.73 9.32 -16.48
CA SER A 570 24.72 8.30 -17.53
C SER A 570 24.33 8.94 -18.86
N LEU A 571 25.29 9.51 -19.60
CA LEU A 571 25.03 10.19 -20.88
C LEU A 571 24.26 9.33 -21.89
N GLU A 572 24.51 8.01 -21.92
CA GLU A 572 23.77 7.05 -22.77
C GLU A 572 22.26 6.99 -22.49
N LYS A 573 21.86 7.28 -21.24
CA LYS A 573 20.46 7.24 -20.78
C LYS A 573 19.83 8.62 -20.75
N SER A 574 20.64 9.65 -20.55
CA SER A 574 20.21 11.04 -20.59
C SER A 574 19.70 11.39 -21.98
N LYS A 575 18.55 12.08 -22.03
CA LYS A 575 17.90 12.51 -23.27
C LYS A 575 17.26 13.87 -23.02
N PHE A 576 17.26 14.73 -24.04
CA PHE A 576 16.55 16.02 -23.97
C PHE A 576 15.57 16.19 -25.12
N CYS A 577 14.52 16.98 -24.91
CA CYS A 577 13.55 17.36 -25.94
C CYS A 577 13.32 18.87 -25.91
N THR A 578 12.98 19.46 -27.05
CA THR A 578 12.70 20.89 -27.18
C THR A 578 11.24 21.15 -27.59
N SER A 579 10.73 22.34 -27.32
CA SER A 579 9.42 22.77 -27.83
C SER A 579 9.42 22.88 -29.36
N ALA A 580 8.24 22.71 -29.98
CA ALA A 580 8.08 22.71 -31.44
C ALA A 580 8.57 24.00 -32.14
N GLY A 581 8.59 25.14 -31.45
CA GLY A 581 9.05 26.42 -32.00
C GLY A 581 10.58 26.62 -32.00
N VAL A 582 11.37 25.64 -31.55
CA VAL A 582 12.84 25.73 -31.53
C VAL A 582 13.41 25.24 -32.86
N SER A 583 14.29 26.03 -33.48
CA SER A 583 14.92 25.67 -34.74
C SER A 583 15.81 24.43 -34.61
N ARG A 584 15.90 23.64 -35.68
CA ARG A 584 16.74 22.43 -35.72
C ARG A 584 18.20 22.73 -35.41
N ARG A 585 18.74 23.83 -35.96
CA ARG A 585 20.10 24.31 -35.68
C ARG A 585 20.35 24.51 -34.20
N ARG A 586 19.45 25.23 -33.50
CA ARG A 586 19.58 25.48 -32.06
C ARG A 586 19.52 24.18 -31.24
N ARG A 587 18.69 23.23 -31.68
CA ARG A 587 18.61 21.90 -31.05
C ARG A 587 19.91 21.11 -31.23
N GLU A 588 20.54 21.18 -32.40
CA GLU A 588 21.85 20.58 -32.68
C GLU A 588 22.95 21.24 -31.84
N ASP A 589 22.96 22.57 -31.73
CA ASP A 589 23.91 23.31 -30.89
C ASP A 589 23.84 22.90 -29.40
N ILE A 590 22.61 22.74 -28.88
CA ILE A 590 22.39 22.25 -27.51
C ILE A 590 22.88 20.81 -27.35
N ALA A 591 22.66 19.95 -28.34
CA ALA A 591 23.15 18.56 -28.30
C ALA A 591 24.69 18.50 -28.27
N VAL A 592 25.36 19.37 -29.03
CA VAL A 592 26.83 19.47 -29.04
C VAL A 592 27.36 19.94 -27.70
N VAL A 593 26.75 20.95 -27.09
CA VAL A 593 27.19 21.46 -25.78
C VAL A 593 26.95 20.44 -24.67
N THR A 594 25.77 19.82 -24.65
CA THR A 594 25.38 18.89 -23.56
C THR A 594 25.97 17.50 -23.71
N GLN A 595 26.34 17.09 -24.93
CA GLN A 595 26.67 15.70 -25.29
C GLN A 595 25.50 14.73 -25.04
N ILE A 596 24.28 15.25 -24.93
CA ILE A 596 23.06 14.46 -24.68
C ILE A 596 22.33 14.25 -26.01
N HIS A 597 21.78 13.04 -26.22
CA HIS A 597 21.02 12.74 -27.43
C HIS A 597 19.66 13.46 -27.44
N ALA A 598 19.39 14.22 -28.51
CA ALA A 598 18.14 14.94 -28.71
C ALA A 598 17.02 14.00 -29.20
N ILE A 599 15.84 14.05 -28.57
CA ILE A 599 14.65 13.27 -28.97
C ILE A 599 13.45 14.18 -29.21
N ASP A 600 12.53 13.74 -30.08
CA ASP A 600 11.35 14.55 -30.41
C ASP A 600 10.34 14.54 -29.25
N LYS A 601 10.13 13.37 -28.65
CA LYS A 601 9.15 13.15 -27.59
C LYS A 601 9.65 12.07 -26.63
N PHE A 602 9.39 12.25 -25.34
CA PHE A 602 9.65 11.20 -24.36
C PHE A 602 8.66 10.06 -24.55
N GLU A 603 9.14 8.82 -24.69
CA GLU A 603 8.24 7.67 -24.82
C GLU A 603 7.71 7.20 -23.46
N LYS A 604 8.60 7.11 -22.45
CA LYS A 604 8.29 6.60 -21.12
C LYS A 604 9.03 7.38 -20.03
N TYR A 605 8.36 7.64 -18.92
CA TYR A 605 8.94 8.20 -17.69
C TYR A 605 8.33 7.49 -16.48
N LEU A 606 9.17 7.02 -15.56
CA LEU A 606 8.76 6.20 -14.39
C LEU A 606 7.82 5.03 -14.74
N GLY A 607 8.01 4.43 -15.92
CA GLY A 607 7.14 3.35 -16.40
C GLY A 607 5.79 3.77 -16.99
N PHE A 608 5.41 5.04 -16.92
CA PHE A 608 4.27 5.60 -17.64
C PHE A 608 4.65 5.92 -19.08
N LYS A 609 3.76 5.59 -20.02
CA LYS A 609 3.87 6.03 -21.41
C LYS A 609 3.33 7.45 -21.52
N MET A 610 4.12 8.36 -22.10
CA MET A 610 3.68 9.75 -22.29
C MET A 610 2.83 9.81 -23.56
N PHE A 611 1.56 10.19 -23.42
CA PHE A 611 0.62 10.24 -24.54
C PHE A 611 0.54 11.63 -25.16
N TYR A 612 0.70 11.68 -26.48
CA TYR A 612 0.55 12.89 -27.27
C TYR A 612 -0.66 12.71 -28.19
N GLY A 613 -1.84 13.08 -27.72
CA GLY A 613 -3.12 12.94 -28.44
C GLY A 613 -4.08 11.91 -27.82
N LYS A 614 -5.00 11.38 -28.64
CA LYS A 614 -6.06 10.44 -28.20
C LYS A 614 -5.47 9.07 -27.87
N VAL A 615 -5.75 8.59 -26.67
CA VAL A 615 -5.26 7.29 -26.17
C VAL A 615 -6.04 6.15 -26.82
N ARG A 616 -5.33 5.13 -27.33
CA ARG A 616 -5.91 3.96 -28.01
C ARG A 616 -5.71 2.67 -27.20
N LYS A 617 -6.46 1.62 -27.50
CA LYS A 617 -6.30 0.30 -26.85
C LYS A 617 -4.89 -0.27 -26.99
N GLN A 618 -4.29 -0.13 -28.18
CA GLN A 618 -2.94 -0.61 -28.50
C GLN A 618 -1.86 0.04 -27.62
N ASP A 619 -2.11 1.23 -27.09
CA ASP A 619 -1.16 1.92 -26.22
C ASP A 619 -0.92 1.21 -24.88
N PHE A 620 -1.88 0.37 -24.48
CA PHE A 620 -1.84 -0.41 -23.24
C PHE A 620 -1.59 -1.91 -23.45
N SER A 621 -1.16 -2.34 -24.64
CA SER A 621 -0.85 -3.75 -24.91
C SER A 621 0.15 -4.32 -23.89
N ASN A 622 1.20 -3.56 -23.56
CA ASN A 622 2.19 -3.94 -22.55
C ASN A 622 1.58 -4.27 -21.18
N VAL A 623 0.47 -3.61 -20.81
CA VAL A 623 -0.23 -3.88 -19.53
C VAL A 623 -0.93 -5.23 -19.61
N TYR A 624 -1.62 -5.50 -20.72
CA TYR A 624 -2.25 -6.78 -20.98
C TYR A 624 -1.20 -7.90 -21.05
N ASP A 625 -0.10 -7.70 -21.77
CA ASP A 625 0.99 -8.67 -21.92
C ASP A 625 1.60 -9.04 -20.56
N ARG A 626 1.73 -8.08 -19.64
CA ARG A 626 2.20 -8.34 -18.27
C ARG A 626 1.22 -9.17 -17.47
N VAL A 627 -0.08 -8.89 -17.58
CA VAL A 627 -1.15 -9.66 -16.93
C VAL A 627 -1.14 -11.10 -17.46
N SER A 628 -1.09 -11.26 -18.79
CA SER A 628 -1.05 -12.55 -19.47
C SER A 628 0.22 -13.34 -19.14
N ALA A 629 1.40 -12.70 -19.15
CA ALA A 629 2.66 -13.35 -18.77
C ALA A 629 2.66 -13.79 -17.30
N LYS A 630 2.03 -13.01 -16.40
CA LYS A 630 1.91 -13.39 -14.99
C LYS A 630 0.97 -14.58 -14.82
N LEU A 631 -0.14 -14.61 -15.55
CA LEU A 631 -1.07 -15.74 -15.58
C LEU A 631 -0.42 -17.02 -16.10
N ALA A 632 0.32 -16.94 -17.22
CA ALA A 632 1.08 -18.07 -17.76
C ALA A 632 2.13 -18.58 -16.75
N SER A 633 2.75 -17.68 -15.97
CA SER A 633 3.70 -18.07 -14.92
C SER A 633 3.05 -18.82 -13.75
N TRP A 634 1.75 -18.60 -13.51
CA TRP A 634 0.98 -19.32 -12.52
C TRP A 634 0.32 -20.50 -13.18
N LYS A 635 1.06 -21.62 -13.27
CA LYS A 635 0.54 -22.91 -13.73
C LYS A 635 -0.81 -23.21 -13.04
N SER A 636 -1.92 -22.89 -13.71
CA SER A 636 -3.23 -22.77 -13.04
C SER A 636 -3.71 -24.08 -12.40
N ARG A 637 -3.21 -25.22 -12.90
CA ARG A 637 -3.43 -26.56 -12.35
C ARG A 637 -2.90 -26.73 -10.93
N LEU A 638 -1.86 -25.98 -10.55
CA LEU A 638 -1.30 -26.01 -9.19
C LEU A 638 -2.09 -25.16 -8.19
N LEU A 639 -3.20 -24.51 -8.56
CA LEU A 639 -3.95 -23.60 -7.68
C LEU A 639 -5.43 -24.00 -7.57
N ASN A 640 -5.93 -24.13 -6.35
CA ASN A 640 -7.35 -24.32 -6.08
C ASN A 640 -8.16 -23.03 -6.35
N LYS A 641 -9.49 -23.12 -6.46
CA LYS A 641 -10.36 -21.97 -6.81
C LYS A 641 -10.23 -20.80 -5.82
N ALA A 642 -10.13 -21.07 -4.52
CA ALA A 642 -9.94 -20.04 -3.49
C ALA A 642 -8.61 -19.28 -3.67
N GLY A 643 -7.50 -20.00 -3.90
CA GLY A 643 -6.20 -19.42 -4.19
C GLY A 643 -6.20 -18.57 -5.47
N ARG A 644 -6.94 -18.98 -6.51
CA ARG A 644 -7.10 -18.18 -7.73
C ARG A 644 -7.85 -16.87 -7.48
N VAL A 645 -8.94 -16.88 -6.70
CA VAL A 645 -9.66 -15.65 -6.33
C VAL A 645 -8.76 -14.71 -5.53
N VAL A 646 -7.97 -15.24 -4.60
CA VAL A 646 -7.01 -14.45 -3.82
C VAL A 646 -5.95 -13.82 -4.73
N LEU A 647 -5.38 -14.56 -5.68
CA LEU A 647 -4.40 -14.04 -6.65
C LEU A 647 -5.01 -13.04 -7.64
N ALA A 648 -6.25 -13.26 -8.06
CA ALA A 648 -6.98 -12.32 -8.90
C ALA A 648 -7.10 -10.95 -8.20
N ASN A 649 -7.58 -10.93 -6.96
CA ASN A 649 -7.80 -9.70 -6.20
C ASN A 649 -6.49 -9.02 -5.78
N SER A 650 -5.50 -9.82 -5.35
CA SER A 650 -4.26 -9.27 -4.78
C SER A 650 -3.23 -8.89 -5.83
N VAL A 651 -3.19 -9.60 -6.98
CA VAL A 651 -2.16 -9.40 -7.99
C VAL A 651 -2.75 -8.94 -9.32
N LEU A 652 -3.71 -9.67 -9.92
CA LEU A 652 -4.21 -9.31 -11.26
C LEU A 652 -4.90 -7.94 -11.29
N SER A 653 -5.72 -7.62 -10.29
CA SER A 653 -6.33 -6.29 -10.17
C SER A 653 -5.31 -5.19 -9.86
N SER A 654 -4.16 -5.53 -9.25
CA SER A 654 -3.13 -4.54 -8.90
C SER A 654 -2.22 -4.16 -10.08
N LEU A 655 -1.97 -5.08 -11.02
CA LEU A 655 -1.08 -4.87 -12.17
C LEU A 655 -1.48 -3.67 -13.05
N PRO A 656 -2.76 -3.50 -13.45
CA PRO A 656 -3.18 -2.34 -14.24
C PRO A 656 -3.35 -1.08 -13.39
N SER A 657 -3.42 -1.20 -12.05
CA SER A 657 -3.69 -0.07 -11.16
C SER A 657 -2.71 1.08 -11.35
N TYR A 658 -1.43 0.78 -11.61
CA TYR A 658 -0.42 1.81 -11.85
C TYR A 658 -0.82 2.73 -13.02
N HIS A 659 -1.26 2.17 -14.16
CA HIS A 659 -1.68 2.97 -15.31
C HIS A 659 -3.06 3.60 -15.13
N MET A 660 -3.95 2.94 -14.39
CA MET A 660 -5.30 3.42 -14.06
C MET A 660 -5.29 4.65 -13.13
N GLN A 661 -4.19 4.92 -12.42
CA GLN A 661 -4.09 6.07 -11.51
C GLN A 661 -4.16 7.42 -12.22
N ILE A 662 -3.68 7.52 -13.47
CA ILE A 662 -3.60 8.80 -14.20
C ILE A 662 -4.34 8.78 -15.54
N ASN A 663 -4.66 7.60 -16.07
CA ASN A 663 -5.29 7.45 -17.38
C ASN A 663 -6.66 6.79 -17.28
N TRP A 664 -7.62 7.32 -18.03
CA TRP A 664 -8.85 6.64 -18.37
C TRP A 664 -8.57 5.54 -19.41
N LEU A 665 -8.68 4.28 -19.02
CA LEU A 665 -8.47 3.17 -19.94
C LEU A 665 -9.62 3.07 -20.95
N PRO A 666 -9.33 2.75 -22.23
CA PRO A 666 -10.36 2.42 -23.23
C PRO A 666 -11.25 1.27 -22.75
N GLN A 667 -12.55 1.33 -23.03
CA GLN A 667 -13.51 0.31 -22.53
C GLN A 667 -13.10 -1.10 -22.92
N GLY A 668 -12.75 -1.31 -24.19
CA GLY A 668 -12.30 -2.62 -24.67
C GLY A 668 -11.00 -3.14 -24.04
N MET A 669 -10.24 -2.32 -23.30
CA MET A 669 -9.12 -2.80 -22.46
C MET A 669 -9.62 -3.26 -21.09
N CYS A 670 -10.57 -2.54 -20.48
CA CYS A 670 -11.22 -2.97 -19.24
C CYS A 670 -11.95 -4.30 -19.44
N ASP A 671 -12.67 -4.46 -20.54
CA ASP A 671 -13.40 -5.69 -20.86
C ASP A 671 -12.45 -6.89 -21.03
N ASP A 672 -11.28 -6.67 -21.65
CA ASP A 672 -10.25 -7.70 -21.79
C ASP A 672 -9.65 -8.11 -20.44
N LEU A 673 -9.39 -7.16 -19.55
CA LEU A 673 -8.90 -7.44 -18.20
C LEU A 673 -9.93 -8.24 -17.40
N ASP A 674 -11.19 -7.82 -17.40
CA ASP A 674 -12.28 -8.51 -16.70
C ASP A 674 -12.51 -9.92 -17.27
N ARG A 675 -12.46 -10.08 -18.60
CA ARG A 675 -12.55 -11.39 -19.26
C ARG A 675 -11.41 -12.31 -18.84
N THR A 676 -10.18 -11.80 -18.79
CA THR A 676 -9.00 -12.55 -18.41
C THR A 676 -9.04 -12.98 -16.94
N VAL A 677 -9.45 -12.10 -16.03
CA VAL A 677 -9.64 -12.44 -14.62
C VAL A 677 -10.75 -13.47 -14.44
N ARG A 678 -11.90 -13.28 -15.12
CA ARG A 678 -13.02 -14.23 -15.09
C ARG A 678 -12.62 -15.60 -15.60
N ARG A 679 -11.88 -15.67 -16.71
CA ARG A 679 -11.33 -16.92 -17.23
C ARG A 679 -10.43 -17.56 -16.20
N PHE A 680 -9.47 -16.86 -15.61
CA PHE A 680 -8.57 -17.43 -14.60
C PHE A 680 -9.29 -18.02 -13.37
N ILE A 681 -10.34 -17.36 -12.87
CA ILE A 681 -11.10 -17.84 -11.71
C ILE A 681 -11.82 -19.16 -12.02
N TRP A 682 -12.51 -19.23 -13.16
CA TRP A 682 -13.43 -20.32 -13.49
C TRP A 682 -12.83 -21.39 -14.39
N LYS A 683 -12.19 -20.97 -15.48
CA LYS A 683 -11.50 -21.84 -16.40
C LYS A 683 -10.08 -22.05 -15.86
N GLY A 684 -9.61 -23.30 -15.81
CA GLY A 684 -8.17 -23.53 -15.75
C GLY A 684 -7.51 -23.06 -17.04
N THR A 685 -6.35 -23.63 -17.35
CA THR A 685 -5.70 -23.47 -18.66
C THR A 685 -6.49 -24.13 -19.80
N GLY A 686 -7.50 -24.96 -19.52
CA GLY A 686 -8.40 -25.57 -20.51
C GLY A 686 -9.70 -24.80 -20.74
N ASP A 687 -10.23 -24.90 -21.96
CA ASP A 687 -11.38 -24.09 -22.43
C ASP A 687 -12.76 -24.62 -21.97
N THR A 688 -12.82 -25.76 -21.28
CA THR A 688 -14.03 -26.53 -20.95
C THR A 688 -14.57 -26.32 -19.52
N GLY A 689 -14.47 -25.11 -18.97
CA GLY A 689 -15.01 -24.77 -17.65
C GLY A 689 -16.30 -23.92 -17.72
N MET A 690 -17.41 -24.41 -17.15
CA MET A 690 -18.67 -23.66 -17.04
C MET A 690 -18.60 -22.59 -15.94
N HIS A 691 -19.09 -21.38 -16.23
CA HIS A 691 -19.18 -20.30 -15.25
C HIS A 691 -20.37 -20.56 -14.31
N LEU A 692 -20.10 -21.15 -13.13
CA LEU A 692 -21.14 -21.56 -12.18
C LEU A 692 -21.89 -20.37 -11.54
N VAL A 693 -21.29 -19.17 -11.54
CA VAL A 693 -21.88 -17.96 -10.94
C VAL A 693 -21.70 -16.78 -11.89
N GLY A 694 -22.74 -15.95 -12.04
CA GLY A 694 -22.71 -14.74 -12.86
C GLY A 694 -21.66 -13.73 -12.37
N TRP A 695 -21.04 -13.01 -13.32
CA TRP A 695 -19.97 -12.06 -13.01
C TRP A 695 -20.40 -10.95 -12.06
N GLU A 696 -21.62 -10.44 -12.23
CA GLU A 696 -22.17 -9.36 -11.40
C GLU A 696 -22.23 -9.74 -9.92
N LYS A 697 -22.54 -11.00 -9.60
CA LYS A 697 -22.57 -11.52 -8.23
C LYS A 697 -21.16 -11.70 -7.66
N ILE A 698 -20.22 -12.18 -8.48
CA ILE A 698 -18.81 -12.37 -8.08
C ILE A 698 -18.14 -11.04 -7.74
N THR A 699 -18.46 -10.00 -8.50
CA THR A 699 -17.84 -8.68 -8.34
C THR A 699 -18.43 -7.86 -7.20
N GLN A 700 -19.50 -8.33 -6.55
CA GLN A 700 -20.02 -7.66 -5.37
C GLN A 700 -19.00 -7.70 -4.22
N PRO A 701 -19.00 -6.68 -3.34
CA PRO A 701 -18.31 -6.76 -2.07
C PRO A 701 -18.69 -8.01 -1.27
N ARG A 702 -17.75 -8.53 -0.46
CA ARG A 702 -17.98 -9.72 0.38
C ARG A 702 -19.17 -9.56 1.34
N ARG A 703 -19.39 -8.34 1.85
CA ARG A 703 -20.54 -7.99 2.70
C ARG A 703 -21.90 -8.15 2.00
N PHE A 704 -21.92 -8.17 0.67
CA PHE A 704 -23.13 -8.38 -0.14
C PHE A 704 -23.13 -9.78 -0.81
N GLY A 705 -22.35 -10.73 -0.27
CA GLY A 705 -22.32 -12.11 -0.77
C GLY A 705 -21.48 -12.35 -2.03
N GLY A 706 -20.67 -11.36 -2.47
CA GLY A 706 -19.73 -11.53 -3.59
C GLY A 706 -18.33 -11.99 -3.17
N LEU A 707 -17.43 -12.17 -4.14
CA LEU A 707 -16.05 -12.61 -3.90
C LEU A 707 -15.05 -11.45 -3.74
N GLY A 708 -15.52 -10.21 -3.84
CA GLY A 708 -14.71 -8.99 -3.74
C GLY A 708 -13.77 -8.77 -4.94
N VAL A 709 -14.12 -9.33 -6.11
CA VAL A 709 -13.40 -9.10 -7.37
C VAL A 709 -13.83 -7.75 -7.94
N ARG A 710 -12.86 -6.90 -8.29
CA ARG A 710 -13.18 -5.55 -8.77
C ARG A 710 -13.36 -5.54 -10.29
N ILE A 711 -14.37 -4.81 -10.75
CA ILE A 711 -14.57 -4.50 -12.17
C ILE A 711 -13.52 -3.49 -12.59
N ALA A 712 -12.78 -3.77 -13.67
CA ALA A 712 -11.66 -2.93 -14.11
C ALA A 712 -12.04 -1.46 -14.37
N ARG A 713 -13.23 -1.18 -14.91
CA ARG A 713 -13.74 0.19 -15.12
C ARG A 713 -13.97 0.92 -13.79
N LEU A 714 -14.66 0.29 -12.84
CA LEU A 714 -14.94 0.90 -11.53
C LEU A 714 -13.65 1.11 -10.76
N GLN A 715 -12.72 0.16 -10.82
CA GLN A 715 -11.38 0.31 -10.27
C GLN A 715 -10.65 1.51 -10.88
N ASN A 716 -10.69 1.69 -12.20
CA ASN A 716 -10.06 2.84 -12.87
C ASN A 716 -10.67 4.18 -12.44
N VAL A 717 -12.00 4.28 -12.39
CA VAL A 717 -12.72 5.47 -11.90
C VAL A 717 -12.37 5.75 -10.45
N SER A 718 -12.36 4.71 -9.59
CA SER A 718 -12.04 4.85 -8.17
C SER A 718 -10.61 5.40 -7.94
N LEU A 719 -9.65 4.99 -8.76
CA LEU A 719 -8.25 5.45 -8.69
C LEU A 719 -8.12 6.90 -9.18
N LEU A 720 -8.79 7.27 -10.28
CA LEU A 720 -8.83 8.65 -10.76
C LEU A 720 -9.53 9.58 -9.76
N GLY A 721 -10.54 9.09 -9.05
CA GLY A 721 -11.23 9.83 -7.99
C GLY A 721 -10.32 10.25 -6.84
N LYS A 722 -9.22 9.53 -6.60
CA LYS A 722 -8.20 9.96 -5.62
C LYS A 722 -7.52 11.26 -6.07
N LEU A 723 -7.23 11.42 -7.36
CA LEU A 723 -6.67 12.66 -7.90
C LEU A 723 -7.70 13.81 -7.83
N ILE A 724 -8.97 13.52 -8.10
CA ILE A 724 -10.07 14.49 -7.95
C ILE A 724 -10.18 14.97 -6.50
N TRP A 725 -10.12 14.04 -5.54
CA TRP A 725 -10.10 14.34 -4.12
C TRP A 725 -8.92 15.25 -3.74
N GLU A 726 -7.71 14.94 -4.22
CA GLU A 726 -6.53 15.77 -3.98
C GLU A 726 -6.62 17.16 -4.62
N ILE A 727 -7.19 17.28 -5.83
CA ILE A 727 -7.43 18.60 -6.45
C ILE A 727 -8.39 19.45 -5.60
N SER A 728 -9.41 18.81 -5.03
CA SER A 728 -10.47 19.50 -4.30
C SER A 728 -10.06 19.91 -2.88
N ASN A 729 -9.24 19.09 -2.21
CA ASN A 729 -8.91 19.27 -0.79
C ASN A 729 -7.41 19.54 -0.51
N SER A 730 -6.55 19.60 -1.53
CA SER A 730 -5.10 19.82 -1.33
C SER A 730 -4.50 20.82 -2.32
N PRO A 731 -5.00 22.08 -2.35
CA PRO A 731 -4.54 23.11 -3.30
C PRO A 731 -3.05 23.46 -3.15
N GLY A 732 -2.44 23.20 -1.99
CA GLY A 732 -1.02 23.46 -1.73
C GLY A 732 -0.04 22.56 -2.47
N LYS A 733 -0.48 21.40 -2.99
CA LYS A 733 0.40 20.50 -3.74
C LYS A 733 0.80 21.13 -5.08
N LEU A 734 2.09 21.07 -5.43
CA LEU A 734 2.61 21.67 -6.67
C LEU A 734 1.83 21.23 -7.92
N TRP A 735 1.58 19.92 -8.07
CA TRP A 735 0.88 19.42 -9.24
C TRP A 735 -0.58 19.89 -9.29
N VAL A 736 -1.24 20.06 -8.12
CA VAL A 736 -2.61 20.58 -8.03
C VAL A 736 -2.61 22.06 -8.42
N LYS A 737 -1.69 22.86 -7.88
CA LYS A 737 -1.52 24.27 -8.25
C LYS A 737 -1.31 24.44 -9.75
N LEU A 738 -0.39 23.68 -10.34
CA LEU A 738 -0.13 23.68 -11.79
C LEU A 738 -1.37 23.32 -12.61
N PHE A 739 -2.14 22.36 -12.12
CA PHE A 739 -3.34 21.87 -12.78
C PHE A 739 -4.48 22.89 -12.69
N ILE A 740 -4.66 23.52 -11.53
CA ILE A 740 -5.60 24.61 -11.29
C ILE A 740 -5.26 25.79 -12.19
N ASP A 741 -4.00 26.26 -12.19
CA ASP A 741 -3.53 27.39 -13.00
C ASP A 741 -3.77 27.14 -14.50
N LYS A 742 -3.52 25.91 -14.97
CA LYS A 742 -3.60 25.57 -16.40
C LYS A 742 -5.03 25.34 -16.90
N TYR A 743 -5.84 24.58 -16.16
CA TYR A 743 -7.14 24.09 -16.64
C TYR A 743 -8.32 24.80 -16.03
N THR A 744 -8.23 25.16 -14.75
CA THR A 744 -9.37 25.76 -14.04
C THR A 744 -9.32 27.28 -14.04
N LYS A 745 -8.13 27.88 -14.22
CA LYS A 745 -7.91 29.34 -14.18
C LYS A 745 -8.52 30.01 -12.95
N GLY A 746 -8.43 29.34 -11.79
CA GLY A 746 -9.01 29.81 -10.52
C GLY A 746 -10.49 29.51 -10.31
N ARG A 747 -11.17 28.84 -11.26
CA ARG A 747 -12.54 28.35 -11.07
C ARG A 747 -12.54 27.01 -10.31
N HIS A 748 -13.64 26.72 -9.64
CA HIS A 748 -13.80 25.45 -8.93
C HIS A 748 -13.86 24.26 -9.91
N LEU A 749 -13.26 23.12 -9.55
CA LEU A 749 -13.10 21.94 -10.42
C LEU A 749 -14.42 21.47 -11.06
N PHE A 750 -15.52 21.52 -10.30
CA PHE A 750 -16.84 21.03 -10.70
C PHE A 750 -17.58 22.00 -11.64
N ASN A 751 -17.02 23.20 -11.88
CA ASN A 751 -17.61 24.26 -12.70
C ASN A 751 -16.84 24.51 -14.01
N VAL A 752 -15.88 23.65 -14.36
CA VAL A 752 -15.03 23.84 -15.55
C VAL A 752 -15.58 23.06 -16.75
N SER A 753 -15.79 23.74 -17.87
CA SER A 753 -16.15 23.12 -19.15
C SER A 753 -15.01 22.27 -19.71
N VAL A 754 -15.30 21.02 -20.06
CA VAL A 754 -14.32 20.04 -20.52
C VAL A 754 -14.13 20.14 -22.04
N SER A 755 -13.52 21.21 -22.54
CA SER A 755 -13.22 21.34 -23.97
C SER A 755 -11.75 21.64 -24.22
N GLY A 756 -11.05 20.73 -24.91
CA GLY A 756 -9.65 20.88 -25.28
C GLY A 756 -8.69 20.79 -24.09
N GLY A 757 -7.97 19.67 -23.95
CA GLY A 757 -7.01 19.50 -22.87
C GLY A 757 -6.14 18.27 -22.99
N SER A 758 -5.26 18.05 -22.00
CA SER A 758 -4.38 16.88 -21.97
C SER A 758 -5.17 15.58 -21.80
N CYS A 759 -4.54 14.44 -22.12
CA CYS A 759 -5.12 13.12 -21.88
C CYS A 759 -5.52 12.92 -20.40
N ILE A 760 -4.73 13.45 -19.47
CA ILE A 760 -4.98 13.38 -18.02
C ILE A 760 -6.20 14.24 -17.66
N TRP A 761 -6.28 15.49 -18.14
CA TRP A 761 -7.45 16.36 -17.92
C TRP A 761 -8.74 15.68 -18.37
N ASN A 762 -8.74 15.15 -19.60
CA ASN A 762 -9.90 14.45 -20.15
C ASN A 762 -10.25 13.17 -19.37
N SER A 763 -9.25 12.51 -18.77
CA SER A 763 -9.46 11.32 -17.92
C SER A 763 -10.14 11.69 -16.60
N LEU A 764 -9.67 12.76 -15.96
CA LEU A 764 -10.22 13.26 -14.69
C LEU A 764 -11.62 13.81 -14.89
N ALA A 765 -11.87 14.56 -15.95
CA ALA A 765 -13.20 15.07 -16.28
C ALA A 765 -14.25 13.96 -16.43
N LYS A 766 -13.90 12.85 -17.11
CA LYS A 766 -14.79 11.69 -17.23
C LYS A 766 -15.05 11.01 -15.89
N ALA A 767 -14.01 10.85 -15.07
CA ALA A 767 -14.16 10.27 -13.73
C ALA A 767 -14.98 11.17 -12.80
N LEU A 768 -14.80 12.49 -12.90
CA LEU A 768 -15.55 13.49 -12.13
C LEU A 768 -17.04 13.38 -12.41
N HIS A 769 -17.43 13.26 -13.69
CA HIS A 769 -18.83 13.06 -14.07
C HIS A 769 -19.46 11.82 -13.41
N MET A 770 -18.70 10.73 -13.24
CA MET A 770 -19.20 9.51 -12.60
C MET A 770 -19.23 9.58 -11.07
N LEU A 771 -18.37 10.40 -10.47
CA LEU A 771 -18.19 10.47 -9.01
C LEU A 771 -18.88 11.69 -8.37
N ARG A 772 -19.36 12.65 -9.17
CA ARG A 772 -19.92 13.94 -8.71
C ARG A 772 -20.92 13.77 -7.57
N ASP A 773 -21.85 12.83 -7.69
CA ASP A 773 -22.90 12.59 -6.69
C ASP A 773 -22.39 12.14 -5.32
N GLY A 774 -21.18 11.58 -5.23
CA GLY A 774 -20.60 11.14 -3.97
C GLY A 774 -19.81 12.22 -3.22
N PHE A 775 -19.49 13.34 -3.90
CA PHE A 775 -18.82 14.49 -3.29
C PHE A 775 -19.86 15.48 -2.77
N THR A 776 -19.74 15.85 -1.49
CA THR A 776 -20.53 16.95 -0.91
C THR A 776 -19.66 17.97 -0.25
N PHE A 777 -20.13 19.21 -0.26
CA PHE A 777 -19.45 20.31 0.39
C PHE A 777 -19.89 20.41 1.84
N LYS A 778 -18.92 20.42 2.77
CA LYS A 778 -19.15 20.58 4.19
C LYS A 778 -18.62 21.95 4.61
N ILE A 779 -19.49 22.76 5.21
CA ILE A 779 -19.14 24.07 5.76
C ILE A 779 -18.37 23.85 7.07
N GLY A 780 -17.21 24.50 7.18
CA GLY A 780 -16.35 24.57 8.36
C GLY A 780 -16.33 26.01 8.88
N ASP A 781 -15.42 26.83 8.37
CA ASP A 781 -15.16 28.23 8.77
C ASP A 781 -16.02 29.22 7.97
N GLY A 782 -16.70 28.76 6.92
CA GLY A 782 -17.57 29.57 6.08
C GLY A 782 -16.81 30.57 5.21
N ASN A 783 -15.50 30.38 5.01
CA ASN A 783 -14.67 31.28 4.20
C ASN A 783 -14.87 31.10 2.69
N SER A 784 -15.64 30.09 2.27
CA SER A 784 -15.97 29.85 0.87
C SER A 784 -16.99 30.85 0.32
N ARG A 785 -16.88 31.13 -0.98
CA ARG A 785 -17.74 32.09 -1.68
C ARG A 785 -19.19 31.62 -1.70
N PHE A 786 -20.11 32.48 -1.24
CA PHE A 786 -21.53 32.20 -1.10
C PHE A 786 -22.17 31.73 -2.42
N TRP A 787 -21.90 32.41 -3.53
CA TRP A 787 -22.56 32.11 -4.82
C TRP A 787 -21.95 30.99 -5.64
N TYR A 788 -20.68 30.65 -5.41
CA TYR A 788 -19.87 29.86 -6.35
C TYR A 788 -19.50 28.46 -5.84
N TYR A 789 -20.04 28.06 -4.68
CA TYR A 789 -19.89 26.72 -4.11
C TYR A 789 -21.26 26.06 -3.91
N PRO A 790 -21.37 24.72 -4.10
CA PRO A 790 -22.62 23.99 -3.90
C PRO A 790 -22.75 23.56 -2.43
N TRP A 791 -22.86 24.55 -1.53
CA TRP A 791 -22.99 24.32 -0.09
C TRP A 791 -24.46 24.21 0.35
N ALA A 792 -25.38 24.86 -0.37
CA ALA A 792 -26.83 24.84 -0.08
C ALA A 792 -27.61 23.84 -0.96
N LEU A 793 -27.23 23.77 -2.23
CA LEU A 793 -27.87 22.96 -3.25
C LEU A 793 -26.84 21.99 -3.87
N LYS A 794 -27.31 21.04 -4.68
CA LYS A 794 -26.42 20.17 -5.48
C LYS A 794 -25.59 20.94 -6.52
N GLU A 795 -26.00 22.14 -6.86
CA GLU A 795 -25.33 23.06 -7.77
C GLU A 795 -25.06 24.40 -7.08
N ASN A 796 -24.26 25.26 -7.72
CA ASN A 796 -23.99 26.58 -7.15
C ASN A 796 -25.23 27.46 -7.21
N LEU A 797 -25.41 28.33 -6.23
CA LEU A 797 -26.50 29.30 -6.22
C LEU A 797 -26.47 30.20 -7.45
N CYS A 798 -25.28 30.53 -7.98
CA CYS A 798 -25.16 31.35 -9.20
C CYS A 798 -25.82 30.71 -10.44
N SER A 799 -26.00 29.39 -10.47
CA SER A 799 -26.68 28.71 -11.59
C SER A 799 -28.20 28.86 -11.54
N THR A 800 -28.75 29.24 -10.39
CA THR A 800 -30.19 29.42 -10.18
C THR A 800 -30.68 30.83 -10.49
N VAL A 801 -29.75 31.75 -10.80
CA VAL A 801 -30.01 33.16 -11.07
C VAL A 801 -29.41 33.58 -12.41
N PRO A 802 -30.01 34.54 -13.13
CA PRO A 802 -29.51 34.98 -14.43
C PRO A 802 -28.16 35.71 -14.33
N PHE A 803 -27.90 36.39 -13.21
CA PHE A 803 -26.64 37.06 -12.91
C PHE A 803 -26.45 37.19 -11.39
N VAL A 804 -25.21 37.42 -10.96
CA VAL A 804 -24.85 37.75 -9.57
C VAL A 804 -24.36 39.20 -9.57
N ALA A 805 -24.91 40.03 -8.68
CA ALA A 805 -24.50 41.43 -8.54
C ALA A 805 -23.00 41.53 -8.18
N ILE A 806 -22.33 42.59 -8.64
CA ILE A 806 -20.89 42.78 -8.39
C ILE A 806 -20.60 42.83 -6.89
N GLN A 807 -21.48 43.48 -6.13
CA GLN A 807 -21.44 43.60 -4.67
C GLN A 807 -21.50 42.25 -3.96
N ASP A 808 -22.15 41.26 -4.58
CA ASP A 808 -22.33 39.93 -4.00
C ASP A 808 -21.24 38.93 -4.40
N THR A 809 -20.40 39.29 -5.38
CA THR A 809 -19.48 38.35 -6.05
C THR A 809 -18.41 37.77 -5.11
N ASP A 810 -17.93 38.57 -4.16
CA ASP A 810 -16.91 38.18 -3.19
C ASP A 810 -17.47 37.83 -1.80
N LEU A 811 -18.80 37.86 -1.62
CA LEU A 811 -19.43 37.47 -0.36
C LEU A 811 -19.12 36.02 0.00
N LYS A 812 -18.81 35.78 1.27
CA LYS A 812 -18.57 34.48 1.87
C LYS A 812 -19.79 33.98 2.62
N ILE A 813 -19.80 32.70 2.97
CA ILE A 813 -20.89 32.10 3.75
C ILE A 813 -20.99 32.77 5.13
N ASN A 814 -19.86 33.05 5.79
CA ASN A 814 -19.84 33.71 7.10
C ASN A 814 -20.26 35.20 7.08
N ASP A 815 -20.26 35.87 5.93
CA ASP A 815 -20.79 37.23 5.80
C ASP A 815 -22.33 37.25 5.86
N VAL A 816 -22.96 36.16 5.40
CA VAL A 816 -24.42 36.00 5.29
C VAL A 816 -25.01 35.18 6.45
N TRP A 817 -24.25 34.24 7.03
CA TRP A 817 -24.61 33.52 8.25
C TRP A 817 -23.89 34.12 9.46
N CYS A 818 -24.63 34.86 10.28
CA CYS A 818 -24.11 35.41 11.53
C CYS A 818 -25.15 35.37 12.65
N ASN A 819 -24.71 35.26 13.90
CA ASN A 819 -25.56 35.16 15.09
C ASN A 819 -26.62 34.03 15.02
N GLY A 820 -26.28 32.90 14.39
CA GLY A 820 -27.16 31.72 14.29
C GLY A 820 -28.34 31.87 13.35
N ARG A 821 -28.34 32.88 12.45
CA ARG A 821 -29.38 33.10 11.45
C ARG A 821 -28.82 33.53 10.09
N TRP A 822 -29.57 33.22 9.04
CA TRP A 822 -29.29 33.70 7.68
C TRP A 822 -29.79 35.13 7.51
N HIS A 823 -28.91 36.02 7.05
CA HIS A 823 -29.19 37.41 6.74
C HIS A 823 -29.31 37.62 5.23
N LEU A 824 -30.29 36.95 4.60
CA LEU A 824 -30.48 36.97 3.14
C LEU A 824 -30.92 38.35 2.62
N GLU A 825 -31.43 39.22 3.49
CA GLU A 825 -31.75 40.62 3.19
C GLU A 825 -30.54 41.47 2.81
N LYS A 826 -29.31 41.01 3.10
CA LYS A 826 -28.06 41.70 2.73
C LYS A 826 -27.67 41.50 1.27
N LEU A 827 -28.33 40.60 0.55
CA LEU A 827 -27.99 40.26 -0.83
C LEU A 827 -28.64 41.23 -1.81
N TYR A 828 -27.86 41.72 -2.77
CA TYR A 828 -28.38 42.53 -3.88
C TYR A 828 -29.03 41.66 -4.98
N THR A 829 -28.61 40.40 -5.08
CA THR A 829 -29.13 39.39 -6.01
C THR A 829 -30.31 38.65 -5.40
N SER A 830 -31.47 38.67 -6.06
CA SER A 830 -32.66 37.94 -5.60
C SER A 830 -32.48 36.43 -5.73
N ILE A 831 -32.73 35.69 -4.64
CA ILE A 831 -32.67 34.22 -4.60
C ILE A 831 -34.07 33.65 -4.86
N PRO A 832 -34.22 32.65 -5.76
CA PRO A 832 -35.49 31.94 -5.96
C PRO A 832 -36.01 31.27 -4.68
N ASP A 833 -37.33 31.21 -4.49
CA ASP A 833 -37.96 30.71 -3.25
C ASP A 833 -37.53 29.27 -2.89
N GLU A 834 -37.33 28.40 -3.87
CA GLU A 834 -36.87 27.02 -3.66
C GLU A 834 -35.46 26.96 -3.05
N ALA A 835 -34.54 27.79 -3.56
CA ALA A 835 -33.19 27.91 -3.04
C ALA A 835 -33.19 28.57 -1.66
N ARG A 836 -34.05 29.59 -1.46
CA ARG A 836 -34.22 30.28 -0.18
C ARG A 836 -34.68 29.32 0.93
N ASN A 837 -35.71 28.51 0.65
CA ASN A 837 -36.23 27.53 1.61
C ASN A 837 -35.16 26.49 1.97
N SER A 838 -34.39 26.02 0.98
CA SER A 838 -33.30 25.08 1.22
C SER A 838 -32.19 25.67 2.10
N ILE A 839 -31.84 26.95 1.90
CA ILE A 839 -30.86 27.64 2.75
C ILE A 839 -31.39 27.78 4.18
N LEU A 840 -32.64 28.21 4.35
CA LEU A 840 -33.23 28.43 5.68
C LEU A 840 -33.33 27.15 6.53
N LEU A 841 -33.44 25.98 5.89
CA LEU A 841 -33.39 24.68 6.57
C LEU A 841 -31.99 24.29 7.05
N LEU A 842 -30.93 24.91 6.50
CA LEU A 842 -29.56 24.66 6.93
C LEU A 842 -29.22 25.51 8.15
N GLN A 843 -28.77 24.84 9.22
CA GLN A 843 -28.22 25.49 10.42
C GLN A 843 -26.75 25.08 10.59
N PRO A 844 -25.82 25.67 9.81
CA PRO A 844 -24.42 25.29 9.88
C PRO A 844 -23.78 25.72 11.20
N TYR A 845 -23.06 24.79 11.83
CA TYR A 845 -22.21 25.08 12.99
C TYR A 845 -20.82 25.50 12.49
N ILE A 846 -20.58 26.82 12.41
CA ILE A 846 -19.33 27.40 11.88
C ILE A 846 -18.23 27.38 12.96
N VAL A 847 -17.04 26.92 12.59
CA VAL A 847 -15.85 26.87 13.47
C VAL A 847 -14.67 27.50 12.74
N ASN A 848 -14.13 28.60 13.29
CA ASN A 848 -13.10 29.43 12.65
C ASN A 848 -11.78 28.70 12.32
N ASP A 849 -11.51 27.55 12.94
CA ASP A 849 -10.28 26.75 12.73
C ASP A 849 -10.47 25.50 11.86
N ILE A 850 -11.70 25.24 11.38
CA ILE A 850 -12.00 24.09 10.52
C ILE A 850 -12.26 24.61 9.11
N PRO A 851 -11.42 24.30 8.11
CA PRO A 851 -11.65 24.80 6.76
C PRO A 851 -12.92 24.19 6.17
N ASP A 852 -13.60 24.94 5.30
CA ASP A 852 -14.59 24.38 4.38
C ASP A 852 -13.95 23.29 3.49
N VAL A 853 -14.56 22.11 3.41
CA VAL A 853 -13.97 20.94 2.75
C VAL A 853 -14.97 20.14 1.93
N TRP A 854 -14.46 19.46 0.90
CA TRP A 854 -15.20 18.41 0.21
C TRP A 854 -15.12 17.10 0.99
N VAL A 855 -16.25 16.47 1.24
CA VAL A 855 -16.37 15.17 1.91
C VAL A 855 -16.98 14.12 0.99
N TRP A 856 -16.59 12.87 1.20
CA TRP A 856 -17.11 11.71 0.46
C TRP A 856 -18.22 11.04 1.26
N GLN A 857 -19.46 11.09 0.76
CA GLN A 857 -20.65 10.62 1.49
C GLN A 857 -20.65 9.13 1.83
N ASN A 858 -19.99 8.31 1.03
CA ASN A 858 -19.95 6.85 1.22
C ASN A 858 -18.85 6.40 2.19
N SER A 859 -18.12 7.33 2.81
CA SER A 859 -17.11 7.03 3.83
C SER A 859 -17.60 7.44 5.23
N SER A 860 -17.30 6.62 6.23
CA SER A 860 -17.64 6.92 7.63
C SER A 860 -16.84 8.09 8.20
N ASN A 861 -15.64 8.35 7.71
CA ASN A 861 -14.81 9.47 8.14
C ASN A 861 -14.82 10.66 7.16
N GLY A 862 -15.69 10.60 6.13
CA GLY A 862 -15.79 11.61 5.08
C GLY A 862 -14.59 11.67 4.12
N VAL A 863 -13.54 10.86 4.31
CA VAL A 863 -12.37 10.83 3.43
C VAL A 863 -12.61 9.89 2.26
N TYR A 864 -12.30 10.34 1.05
CA TYR A 864 -12.35 9.49 -0.12
C TYR A 864 -11.30 8.37 -0.06
N THR A 865 -11.75 7.12 -0.18
CA THR A 865 -10.86 5.97 -0.41
C THR A 865 -11.27 5.19 -1.65
N THR A 866 -10.29 4.56 -2.31
CA THR A 866 -10.53 3.70 -3.48
C THR A 866 -11.30 2.42 -3.14
N LYS A 867 -11.56 2.14 -1.86
CA LYS A 867 -12.41 1.03 -1.41
C LYS A 867 -13.87 1.49 -1.31
N ASP A 868 -14.10 2.70 -0.81
CA ASP A 868 -15.44 3.24 -0.55
C ASP A 868 -16.09 3.86 -1.81
N ALA A 869 -15.28 4.22 -2.81
CA ALA A 869 -15.76 4.65 -4.11
C ALA A 869 -16.25 3.51 -5.01
N ASP A 870 -15.90 2.27 -4.68
CA ASP A 870 -16.22 1.05 -5.44
C ASP A 870 -17.49 0.36 -4.94
N VAL A 871 -18.28 1.04 -4.10
CA VAL A 871 -19.59 0.53 -3.69
C VAL A 871 -20.53 0.72 -4.88
N GLY A 872 -20.57 -0.31 -5.71
CA GLY A 872 -21.54 -0.43 -6.79
C GLY A 872 -22.89 0.04 -6.30
N LYS A 873 -23.49 0.99 -7.04
CA LYS A 873 -24.86 1.45 -6.81
C LYS A 873 -25.72 0.22 -6.52
N SER A 874 -26.30 0.17 -5.33
CA SER A 874 -27.15 -0.88 -4.77
C SER A 874 -28.50 -0.97 -5.51
N HIS A 875 -28.48 -1.01 -6.84
CA HIS A 875 -29.70 -1.05 -7.66
C HIS A 875 -30.52 -2.33 -7.46
N GLY A 876 -29.90 -3.43 -7.01
CA GLY A 876 -30.61 -4.67 -6.72
C GLY A 876 -31.71 -4.47 -5.67
N CYS A 877 -31.38 -3.89 -4.52
CA CYS A 877 -32.36 -3.62 -3.46
C CYS A 877 -33.37 -2.53 -3.86
N ILE A 878 -32.93 -1.52 -4.60
CA ILE A 878 -33.79 -0.42 -5.09
C ILE A 878 -34.92 -0.97 -5.97
N ILE A 879 -34.59 -1.86 -6.92
CA ILE A 879 -35.60 -2.45 -7.81
C ILE A 879 -36.63 -3.26 -7.02
N PHE A 880 -36.21 -4.09 -6.07
CA PHE A 880 -37.14 -4.88 -5.26
C PHE A 880 -38.00 -4.02 -4.33
N ILE A 881 -37.45 -2.96 -3.73
CA ILE A 881 -38.20 -2.02 -2.89
C ILE A 881 -39.21 -1.23 -3.73
N ILE A 882 -38.81 -0.73 -4.90
CA ILE A 882 -39.72 -0.03 -5.84
C ILE A 882 -40.83 -0.98 -6.27
N MET A 883 -40.50 -2.20 -6.70
CA MET A 883 -41.49 -3.18 -7.14
C MET A 883 -42.46 -3.55 -6.01
N TRP A 884 -41.97 -3.71 -4.78
CA TRP A 884 -42.79 -3.98 -3.60
C TRP A 884 -43.81 -2.85 -3.35
N PHE A 885 -43.35 -1.59 -3.32
CA PHE A 885 -44.24 -0.47 -3.05
C PHE A 885 -45.21 -0.19 -4.21
N VAL A 886 -44.76 -0.34 -5.47
CA VAL A 886 -45.64 -0.26 -6.65
C VAL A 886 -46.70 -1.36 -6.59
N TRP A 887 -46.34 -2.58 -6.22
CA TRP A 887 -47.28 -3.69 -6.07
C TRP A 887 -48.28 -3.45 -4.93
N CYS A 888 -47.81 -3.03 -3.75
CA CYS A 888 -48.68 -2.70 -2.61
C CYS A 888 -49.66 -1.58 -2.98
N SER A 889 -49.15 -0.53 -3.63
CA SER A 889 -49.93 0.62 -4.07
C SER A 889 -50.97 0.27 -5.13
N ARG A 890 -50.63 -0.66 -6.05
CA ARG A 890 -51.58 -1.19 -7.04
C ARG A 890 -52.69 -1.98 -6.36
N ASN A 891 -52.33 -2.85 -5.42
CA ASN A 891 -53.32 -3.67 -4.71
C ASN A 891 -54.23 -2.82 -3.83
N ASP A 892 -53.70 -1.81 -3.15
CA ASP A 892 -54.51 -0.88 -2.35
C ASP A 892 -55.49 -0.09 -3.23
N ALA A 893 -55.08 0.29 -4.45
CA ALA A 893 -55.98 0.90 -5.43
C ALA A 893 -57.05 -0.07 -5.95
N ILE A 894 -56.74 -1.35 -6.11
CA ILE A 894 -57.68 -2.37 -6.61
C ILE A 894 -58.67 -2.81 -5.54
N PHE A 895 -58.20 -3.06 -4.31
CA PHE A 895 -59.01 -3.67 -3.25
C PHE A 895 -59.66 -2.64 -2.33
N ASN A 896 -59.04 -1.47 -2.14
CA ASN A 896 -59.53 -0.43 -1.23
C ASN A 896 -59.88 0.88 -1.94
N ASN A 897 -59.88 0.89 -3.29
CA ASN A 897 -60.22 2.00 -4.17
C ASN A 897 -59.44 3.31 -3.90
N ASN A 898 -58.27 3.20 -3.27
CA ASN A 898 -57.47 4.33 -2.83
C ASN A 898 -56.43 4.70 -3.90
N LYS A 899 -56.63 5.81 -4.62
CA LYS A 899 -55.72 6.22 -5.71
C LYS A 899 -54.40 6.74 -5.14
N ALA A 900 -53.31 6.09 -5.50
CA ALA A 900 -52.00 6.46 -5.00
C ALA A 900 -51.45 7.73 -5.67
N ILE A 901 -50.97 8.66 -4.84
CA ILE A 901 -50.25 9.84 -5.27
C ILE A 901 -48.77 9.46 -5.45
N VAL A 902 -48.26 9.57 -6.67
CA VAL A 902 -46.90 9.14 -7.06
C VAL A 902 -45.82 9.74 -6.15
N HIS A 903 -45.97 10.99 -5.74
CA HIS A 903 -45.02 11.67 -4.84
C HIS A 903 -44.88 10.95 -3.47
N ASN A 904 -45.98 10.46 -2.90
CA ASN A 904 -45.96 9.74 -1.62
C ASN A 904 -45.35 8.35 -1.75
N LEU A 905 -45.51 7.71 -2.91
CA LEU A 905 -44.88 6.42 -3.22
C LEU A 905 -43.35 6.57 -3.29
N VAL A 906 -42.88 7.61 -3.97
CA VAL A 906 -41.46 7.94 -4.10
C VAL A 906 -40.85 8.24 -2.72
N ALA A 907 -41.53 9.00 -1.88
CA ALA A 907 -41.10 9.27 -0.50
C ALA A 907 -40.95 7.97 0.34
N LYS A 908 -41.92 7.05 0.26
CA LYS A 908 -41.87 5.75 0.96
C LYS A 908 -40.70 4.88 0.49
N VAL A 909 -40.45 4.85 -0.82
CA VAL A 909 -39.29 4.14 -1.39
C VAL A 909 -37.98 4.72 -0.88
N HIS A 910 -37.82 6.05 -0.88
CA HIS A 910 -36.61 6.71 -0.38
C HIS A 910 -36.38 6.46 1.11
N SER A 911 -37.44 6.49 1.92
CA SER A 911 -37.34 6.20 3.36
C SER A 911 -36.88 4.76 3.63
N MET A 912 -37.47 3.78 2.95
CA MET A 912 -37.10 2.37 3.12
C MET A 912 -35.67 2.09 2.64
N LEU A 913 -35.24 2.74 1.56
CA LEU A 913 -33.88 2.62 1.06
C LEU A 913 -32.84 3.16 2.08
N SER A 914 -33.12 4.32 2.66
CA SER A 914 -32.28 4.93 3.71
C SER A 914 -32.20 4.03 4.95
N PHE A 915 -33.32 3.43 5.36
CA PHE A 915 -33.38 2.47 6.47
C PHE A 915 -32.53 1.22 6.21
N CYS A 916 -32.67 0.59 5.05
CA CYS A 916 -31.87 -0.57 4.67
C CYS A 916 -30.37 -0.24 4.68
N ILE A 917 -29.97 0.91 4.10
CA ILE A 917 -28.57 1.35 4.08
C ILE A 917 -28.04 1.55 5.51
N ALA A 918 -28.84 2.08 6.43
CA ALA A 918 -28.47 2.24 7.84
C ALA A 918 -28.34 0.88 8.56
N ALA A 919 -29.29 -0.03 8.37
CA ALA A 919 -29.27 -1.36 8.99
C ALA A 919 -28.07 -2.21 8.55
N PHE A 920 -27.67 -2.13 7.27
CA PHE A 920 -26.49 -2.82 6.75
C PHE A 920 -25.14 -2.21 7.18
N LYS A 921 -25.11 -0.96 7.67
CA LYS A 921 -23.91 -0.35 8.24
C LYS A 921 -23.63 -0.82 9.67
N ASN A 922 -24.65 -1.28 10.41
CA ASN A 922 -24.54 -1.63 11.83
C ASN A 922 -24.19 -3.12 12.09
N THR A 923 -24.02 -3.95 11.06
CA THR A 923 -23.85 -5.41 11.22
C THR A 923 -22.39 -5.89 11.35
N THR A 924 -21.42 -5.02 11.65
CA THR A 924 -19.99 -5.40 11.78
C THR A 924 -19.44 -5.48 13.21
N SER A 925 -20.29 -5.62 14.22
CA SER A 925 -19.87 -5.76 15.62
C SER A 925 -20.52 -6.99 16.25
N GLY A 926 -19.99 -8.18 15.94
CA GLY A 926 -20.51 -9.43 16.50
C GLY A 926 -19.45 -10.53 16.48
N SER A 927 -18.40 -10.37 17.27
CA SER A 927 -17.59 -11.51 17.72
C SER A 927 -18.36 -12.19 18.85
N GLY A 928 -18.82 -13.41 18.62
CA GLY A 928 -19.34 -14.27 19.68
C GLY A 928 -18.24 -14.54 20.70
N GLY A 929 -18.43 -14.01 21.91
CA GLY A 929 -17.69 -14.37 23.12
C GLY A 929 -18.68 -14.83 24.17
N ASN A 930 -18.32 -15.87 24.92
CA ASN A 930 -19.11 -16.45 26.00
C ASN A 930 -19.63 -15.38 26.97
N SER A 931 -20.91 -15.47 27.33
CA SER A 931 -21.60 -14.58 28.26
C SER A 931 -21.23 -14.87 29.71
N GLU A 932 -20.32 -14.07 30.27
CA GLU A 932 -20.23 -13.88 31.72
C GLU A 932 -21.19 -12.75 32.13
N GLN A 933 -22.09 -13.04 33.08
CA GLN A 933 -23.02 -12.06 33.64
C GLN A 933 -22.23 -10.92 34.29
N ARG A 934 -22.43 -9.69 33.80
CA ARG A 934 -21.74 -8.52 34.33
C ARG A 934 -22.68 -7.70 35.21
N LEU A 935 -22.31 -7.51 36.47
CA LEU A 935 -23.01 -6.62 37.40
C LEU A 935 -22.69 -5.16 37.05
N VAL A 936 -23.71 -4.33 36.87
CA VAL A 936 -23.61 -2.92 36.47
C VAL A 936 -24.19 -2.04 37.58
N VAL A 937 -23.39 -1.10 38.06
CA VAL A 937 -23.80 -0.06 39.03
C VAL A 937 -23.35 1.29 38.49
N TRP A 938 -24.10 2.36 38.76
CA TRP A 938 -23.62 3.71 38.50
C TRP A 938 -22.34 3.99 39.33
N PRO A 939 -21.21 4.34 38.69
CA PRO A 939 -19.96 4.62 39.38
C PRO A 939 -20.01 5.99 40.08
N ARG A 940 -19.78 5.99 41.40
CA ARG A 940 -19.70 7.23 42.18
C ARG A 940 -18.36 7.94 41.92
N PRO A 941 -18.36 9.26 41.60
CA PRO A 941 -17.11 10.02 41.48
C PRO A 941 -16.45 10.24 42.85
N ALA A 942 -15.16 10.59 42.85
CA ALA A 942 -14.43 10.97 44.06
C ALA A 942 -15.09 12.20 44.73
N GLU A 943 -14.91 12.32 46.05
CA GLU A 943 -15.42 13.47 46.81
C GLU A 943 -14.83 14.79 46.28
N GLY A 944 -15.67 15.81 46.12
CA GLY A 944 -15.29 17.08 45.47
C GLY A 944 -15.33 17.08 43.93
N THR A 945 -15.66 15.95 43.29
CA THR A 945 -15.81 15.84 41.82
C THR A 945 -17.28 15.71 41.43
N VAL A 946 -17.68 16.46 40.40
CA VAL A 946 -19.05 16.48 39.89
C VAL A 946 -19.21 15.46 38.76
N CYS A 947 -20.32 14.75 38.73
CA CYS A 947 -20.65 13.79 37.67
C CYS A 947 -21.64 14.42 36.68
N LEU A 948 -21.30 14.36 35.40
CA LEU A 948 -22.13 14.73 34.27
C LEU A 948 -22.57 13.46 33.54
N ASN A 949 -23.86 13.10 33.61
CA ASN A 949 -24.42 12.00 32.83
C ASN A 949 -25.16 12.57 31.62
N VAL A 950 -24.91 12.02 30.43
CA VAL A 950 -25.50 12.50 29.18
C VAL A 950 -26.03 11.35 28.32
N HIS A 951 -27.06 11.65 27.52
CA HIS A 951 -27.65 10.70 26.59
C HIS A 951 -28.23 11.38 25.34
N GLY A 952 -28.29 10.65 24.24
CA GLY A 952 -29.01 10.98 23.01
C GLY A 952 -30.11 9.95 22.72
N SER A 953 -31.32 10.41 22.45
CA SER A 953 -32.49 9.58 22.18
C SER A 953 -33.15 9.94 20.85
N MET A 954 -33.95 9.04 20.30
CA MET A 954 -34.70 9.27 19.05
C MET A 954 -36.09 8.68 19.15
N LEU A 955 -37.11 9.47 18.83
CA LEU A 955 -38.50 9.04 18.84
C LEU A 955 -38.87 8.41 17.49
N GLY A 956 -39.14 7.10 17.49
CA GLY A 956 -39.32 6.31 16.25
C GLY A 956 -40.50 6.75 15.36
N SER A 957 -41.51 7.43 15.89
CA SER A 957 -42.70 7.88 15.14
C SER A 957 -42.53 9.23 14.43
N LEU A 958 -41.65 10.10 14.92
CA LEU A 958 -41.49 11.49 14.42
C LEU A 958 -40.11 11.78 13.82
N GLN A 959 -39.17 10.83 13.89
CA GLN A 959 -37.76 11.03 13.51
C GLN A 959 -37.07 12.24 14.19
N THR A 960 -37.61 12.71 15.32
CA THR A 960 -37.00 13.75 16.14
C THR A 960 -35.96 13.12 17.07
N ALA A 961 -34.73 13.62 17.00
CA ALA A 961 -33.67 13.26 17.94
C ALA A 961 -33.63 14.29 19.08
N GLY A 962 -33.44 13.82 20.30
CA GLY A 962 -33.35 14.63 21.50
C GLY A 962 -32.09 14.32 22.27
N PHE A 963 -31.51 15.32 22.92
CA PHE A 963 -30.37 15.16 23.81
C PHE A 963 -30.72 15.60 25.22
N GLY A 964 -30.03 15.07 26.21
CA GLY A 964 -30.24 15.48 27.60
C GLY A 964 -29.16 14.97 28.54
N GLY A 965 -29.13 15.54 29.73
CA GLY A 965 -28.16 15.16 30.75
C GLY A 965 -28.40 15.84 32.08
N LEU A 966 -27.72 15.35 33.11
CA LEU A 966 -27.78 15.89 34.46
C LEU A 966 -26.40 15.99 35.08
N ILE A 967 -26.28 16.94 36.01
CA ILE A 967 -25.12 17.22 36.83
C ILE A 967 -25.48 16.84 38.26
N ARG A 968 -24.63 16.03 38.91
CA ARG A 968 -24.84 15.54 40.28
C ARG A 968 -23.54 15.46 41.07
N ASN A 969 -23.65 15.51 42.40
CA ASN A 969 -22.49 15.34 43.30
C ASN A 969 -22.18 13.85 43.59
N SER A 970 -21.14 13.60 44.38
CA SER A 970 -20.71 12.25 44.82
C SER A 970 -21.77 11.46 45.61
N PHE A 971 -22.78 12.16 46.16
CA PHE A 971 -23.90 11.57 46.90
C PHE A 971 -25.14 11.34 46.01
N SER A 972 -25.00 11.44 44.68
CA SER A 972 -26.09 11.35 43.71
C SER A 972 -27.18 12.44 43.86
N ALA A 973 -26.87 13.53 44.57
CA ALA A 973 -27.78 14.67 44.67
C ALA A 973 -27.79 15.44 43.34
N PHE A 974 -28.99 15.70 42.82
CA PHE A 974 -29.20 16.49 41.62
C PHE A 974 -28.75 17.94 41.85
N LEU A 975 -27.88 18.45 40.98
CA LEU A 975 -27.44 19.84 40.99
C LEU A 975 -28.08 20.65 39.86
N LYS A 976 -28.12 20.07 38.66
CA LYS A 976 -28.68 20.72 37.46
C LYS A 976 -29.04 19.68 36.40
N GLY A 977 -29.97 20.02 35.51
CA GLY A 977 -30.33 19.19 34.37
C GLY A 977 -30.50 20.01 33.10
N PHE A 978 -30.41 19.35 31.96
CA PHE A 978 -30.71 19.95 30.67
C PHE A 978 -31.28 18.93 29.69
N TYR A 979 -32.06 19.41 28.73
CA TYR A 979 -32.54 18.64 27.59
C TYR A 979 -32.87 19.55 26.41
N GLY A 980 -32.90 19.02 25.20
CA GLY A 980 -33.22 19.80 24.01
C GLY A 980 -33.41 18.93 22.76
N THR A 981 -33.91 19.55 21.71
CA THR A 981 -34.10 18.92 20.40
C THR A 981 -32.83 19.04 19.56
N ALA A 982 -32.36 17.92 19.02
CA ALA A 982 -31.22 17.92 18.11
C ALA A 982 -31.64 18.36 16.70
N SER A 983 -30.81 19.18 16.04
CA SER A 983 -31.06 19.68 14.67
C SER A 983 -30.93 18.60 13.60
N GLN A 984 -30.26 17.48 13.91
CA GLN A 984 -30.12 16.33 13.01
C GLN A 984 -30.75 15.08 13.64
N SER A 985 -31.49 14.32 12.83
CA SER A 985 -32.10 13.04 13.21
C SER A 985 -31.06 11.91 13.33
N SER A 986 -30.12 12.04 14.27
CA SER A 986 -29.05 11.09 14.52
C SER A 986 -28.81 10.95 16.03
N VAL A 987 -28.89 9.72 16.54
CA VAL A 987 -28.62 9.41 17.95
C VAL A 987 -27.19 9.78 18.34
N LEU A 988 -26.23 9.48 17.46
CA LEU A 988 -24.82 9.83 17.70
C LEU A 988 -24.59 11.34 17.71
N TYR A 989 -25.31 12.09 16.87
CA TYR A 989 -25.26 13.55 16.88
C TYR A 989 -25.85 14.10 18.19
N ALA A 990 -27.02 13.58 18.61
CA ALA A 990 -27.64 13.96 19.88
C ALA A 990 -26.72 13.68 21.08
N GLU A 991 -26.03 12.55 21.11
CA GLU A 991 -25.01 12.25 22.14
C GLU A 991 -23.87 13.26 22.17
N ILE A 992 -23.30 13.59 21.01
CA ILE A 992 -22.20 14.56 20.91
C ILE A 992 -22.68 15.95 21.39
N MET A 993 -23.90 16.34 21.01
CA MET A 993 -24.50 17.59 21.49
C MET A 993 -24.78 17.58 22.99
N ALA A 994 -25.21 16.43 23.54
CA ALA A 994 -25.41 16.27 24.98
C ALA A 994 -24.10 16.51 25.75
N ILE A 995 -22.99 15.93 25.28
CA ILE A 995 -21.66 16.15 25.87
C ILE A 995 -21.26 17.62 25.76
N LEU A 996 -21.39 18.24 24.58
CA LEU A 996 -21.00 19.62 24.36
C LEU A 996 -21.74 20.59 25.27
N HIS A 997 -23.08 20.50 25.31
CA HIS A 997 -23.90 21.37 26.15
C HIS A 997 -23.69 21.10 27.64
N GLY A 998 -23.56 19.83 28.05
CA GLY A 998 -23.29 19.46 29.43
C GLY A 998 -21.96 20.02 29.93
N LEU A 999 -20.89 19.94 29.13
CA LEU A 999 -19.59 20.52 29.47
C LEU A 999 -19.64 22.05 29.56
N HIS A 1000 -20.31 22.72 28.62
CA HIS A 1000 -20.51 24.16 28.71
C HIS A 1000 -21.27 24.56 29.97
N LEU A 1001 -22.32 23.82 30.32
CA LEU A 1001 -23.07 24.04 31.55
C LEU A 1001 -22.17 23.86 32.78
N CYS A 1002 -21.33 22.82 32.81
CA CYS A 1002 -20.39 22.63 33.91
C CYS A 1002 -19.40 23.79 34.04
N TRP A 1003 -18.82 24.24 32.93
CA TRP A 1003 -17.86 25.34 32.91
C TRP A 1003 -18.49 26.64 33.44
N ASN A 1004 -19.67 26.98 32.92
CA ASN A 1004 -20.39 28.22 33.24
C ASN A 1004 -20.89 28.27 34.68
N ASN A 1005 -21.16 27.11 35.31
CA ASN A 1005 -21.55 27.03 36.73
C ASN A 1005 -20.34 26.87 37.68
N GLY A 1006 -19.11 27.05 37.19
CA GLY A 1006 -17.91 27.06 38.04
C GLY A 1006 -17.37 25.69 38.43
N TYR A 1007 -17.90 24.58 37.90
CA TYR A 1007 -17.33 23.25 38.19
C TYR A 1007 -15.99 23.09 37.47
N ARG A 1008 -14.98 22.56 38.19
CA ARG A 1008 -13.60 22.39 37.69
C ARG A 1008 -13.02 20.98 37.86
N SER A 1009 -13.71 20.08 38.55
CA SER A 1009 -13.41 18.65 38.57
C SER A 1009 -14.65 17.87 38.12
N ILE A 1010 -14.60 17.24 36.95
CA ILE A 1010 -15.77 16.60 36.31
C ILE A 1010 -15.45 15.20 35.80
N VAL A 1011 -16.36 14.26 36.01
CA VAL A 1011 -16.41 12.99 35.26
C VAL A 1011 -17.68 12.96 34.41
N CYS A 1012 -17.52 12.85 33.09
CA CYS A 1012 -18.61 12.81 32.12
C CYS A 1012 -18.85 11.37 31.66
N TYR A 1013 -20.05 10.84 31.88
CA TYR A 1013 -20.48 9.51 31.46
C TYR A 1013 -21.47 9.58 30.30
N SER A 1014 -21.16 8.85 29.22
CA SER A 1014 -22.07 8.59 28.09
C SER A 1014 -22.11 7.08 27.84
N ASP A 1015 -23.27 6.55 27.46
CA ASP A 1015 -23.45 5.16 27.06
C ASP A 1015 -23.16 4.92 25.57
N SER A 1016 -22.74 5.97 24.86
CA SER A 1016 -22.25 5.87 23.49
C SER A 1016 -20.73 5.70 23.47
N LEU A 1017 -20.27 4.45 23.45
CA LEU A 1017 -18.85 4.13 23.28
C LEU A 1017 -18.27 4.80 22.02
N GLN A 1018 -19.09 4.90 20.99
CA GLN A 1018 -18.73 5.57 19.74
C GLN A 1018 -18.48 7.07 19.96
N ALA A 1019 -19.37 7.81 20.64
CA ALA A 1019 -19.16 9.23 20.93
C ALA A 1019 -17.90 9.45 21.78
N VAL A 1020 -17.72 8.64 22.83
CA VAL A 1020 -16.54 8.71 23.72
C VAL A 1020 -15.24 8.47 22.94
N SER A 1021 -15.20 7.45 22.07
CA SER A 1021 -14.02 7.17 21.23
C SER A 1021 -13.70 8.33 20.28
N LEU A 1022 -14.71 8.89 19.60
CA LEU A 1022 -14.53 9.99 18.65
C LEU A 1022 -13.98 11.25 19.34
N ILE A 1023 -14.40 11.52 20.57
CA ILE A 1023 -13.93 12.67 21.35
C ILE A 1023 -12.52 12.44 21.88
N LYS A 1024 -12.22 11.26 22.44
CA LYS A 1024 -10.88 10.92 22.99
C LYS A 1024 -9.82 10.87 21.91
N ASP A 1025 -10.05 10.06 20.88
CA ASP A 1025 -9.09 9.81 19.80
C ASP A 1025 -8.95 11.02 18.88
N GLY A 1026 -10.01 11.85 18.81
CA GLY A 1026 -10.11 12.98 17.90
C GLY A 1026 -10.55 12.55 16.50
N VAL A 1027 -11.06 13.51 15.74
CA VAL A 1027 -11.54 13.28 14.37
C VAL A 1027 -10.85 14.19 13.39
N SER A 1028 -10.69 13.72 12.15
CA SER A 1028 -10.30 14.58 11.03
C SER A 1028 -11.40 15.61 10.74
N HIS A 1029 -11.03 16.80 10.24
CA HIS A 1029 -11.99 17.81 9.79
C HIS A 1029 -12.97 17.31 8.71
N PHE A 1030 -12.62 16.23 7.99
CA PHE A 1030 -13.50 15.59 7.00
C PHE A 1030 -14.65 14.79 7.63
N HIS A 1031 -14.56 14.43 8.92
CA HIS A 1031 -15.60 13.65 9.59
C HIS A 1031 -16.90 14.46 9.67
N THR A 1032 -18.05 13.79 9.51
CA THR A 1032 -19.37 14.43 9.50
C THR A 1032 -19.57 15.34 10.73
N PHE A 1033 -19.26 14.83 11.93
CA PHE A 1033 -19.41 15.56 13.20
C PHE A 1033 -18.16 16.31 13.68
N ALA A 1034 -17.22 16.65 12.78
CA ALA A 1034 -15.99 17.30 13.22
C ALA A 1034 -16.21 18.70 13.79
N ASN A 1035 -17.25 19.42 13.34
CA ASN A 1035 -17.52 20.80 13.77
C ASN A 1035 -18.05 20.82 15.21
N GLU A 1036 -18.71 19.75 15.65
CA GLU A 1036 -19.28 19.58 16.98
C GLU A 1036 -18.24 18.98 17.95
N ILE A 1037 -17.39 18.07 17.48
CA ILE A 1037 -16.35 17.45 18.32
C ILE A 1037 -15.19 18.41 18.61
N HIS A 1038 -14.84 19.30 17.68
CA HIS A 1038 -13.71 20.21 17.86
C HIS A 1038 -13.88 21.18 19.06
N PRO A 1039 -15.03 21.85 19.25
CA PRO A 1039 -15.30 22.64 20.46
C PRO A 1039 -15.20 21.82 21.75
N ILE A 1040 -15.69 20.57 21.77
CA ILE A 1040 -15.55 19.69 22.93
C ILE A 1040 -14.07 19.52 23.27
N ARG A 1041 -13.21 19.28 22.27
CA ARG A 1041 -11.77 19.14 22.49
C ARG A 1041 -11.09 20.44 22.93
N GLN A 1042 -11.56 21.59 22.45
CA GLN A 1042 -11.08 22.89 22.95
C GLN A 1042 -11.48 23.09 24.42
N LEU A 1043 -12.70 22.72 24.81
CA LEU A 1043 -13.16 22.75 26.20
C LEU A 1043 -12.29 21.84 27.09
N LEU A 1044 -11.96 20.63 26.64
CA LEU A 1044 -11.11 19.69 27.39
C LEU A 1044 -9.68 20.20 27.64
N ARG A 1045 -9.22 21.24 26.92
CA ARG A 1045 -7.89 21.85 27.11
C ARG A 1045 -7.89 23.05 28.06
N ARG A 1046 -9.05 23.45 28.58
CA ARG A 1046 -9.14 24.55 29.56
C ARG A 1046 -8.57 24.13 30.91
N ASP A 1047 -8.40 25.10 31.80
CA ASP A 1047 -7.90 24.91 33.16
C ASP A 1047 -8.98 24.28 34.07
N TRP A 1048 -9.17 22.97 33.93
CA TRP A 1048 -10.03 22.10 34.75
C TRP A 1048 -9.64 20.62 34.57
N THR A 1049 -10.03 19.77 35.51
CA THR A 1049 -9.82 18.32 35.45
C THR A 1049 -11.06 17.64 34.91
N ILE A 1050 -10.96 17.00 33.74
CA ILE A 1050 -12.08 16.26 33.13
C ILE A 1050 -11.67 14.86 32.68
N VAL A 1051 -12.51 13.88 33.01
CA VAL A 1051 -12.47 12.54 32.41
C VAL A 1051 -13.80 12.25 31.73
N ILE A 1052 -13.78 11.86 30.45
CA ILE A 1052 -14.96 11.35 29.74
C ILE A 1052 -14.87 9.83 29.72
N GLU A 1053 -15.89 9.10 30.12
CA GLU A 1053 -15.90 7.65 30.15
C GLU A 1053 -17.18 7.05 29.58
N HIS A 1054 -17.05 5.83 29.07
CA HIS A 1054 -18.19 5.04 28.63
C HIS A 1054 -18.80 4.32 29.84
N ILE A 1055 -20.11 4.44 30.00
CA ILE A 1055 -20.91 3.69 30.98
C ILE A 1055 -21.88 2.76 30.26
N LEU A 1056 -22.29 1.66 30.89
CA LEU A 1056 -23.32 0.80 30.30
C LEU A 1056 -24.70 1.48 30.45
N ARG A 1057 -25.61 1.20 29.52
CA ARG A 1057 -26.94 1.83 29.43
C ARG A 1057 -27.73 1.72 30.73
N GLU A 1058 -27.61 0.59 31.41
CA GLU A 1058 -28.26 0.31 32.70
C GLU A 1058 -27.82 1.30 33.80
N GLY A 1059 -26.58 1.80 33.74
CA GLY A 1059 -26.03 2.80 34.67
C GLY A 1059 -26.25 4.26 34.23
N ASN A 1060 -26.95 4.51 33.10
CA ASN A 1060 -27.17 5.85 32.54
C ASN A 1060 -28.66 6.25 32.45
N ALA A 1061 -29.53 5.58 33.22
CA ALA A 1061 -30.99 5.73 33.14
C ALA A 1061 -31.48 7.18 33.36
N CYS A 1062 -30.86 7.92 34.28
CA CYS A 1062 -31.22 9.32 34.55
C CYS A 1062 -31.05 10.22 33.31
N ALA A 1063 -29.99 10.02 32.51
CA ALA A 1063 -29.78 10.80 31.29
C ALA A 1063 -30.73 10.38 30.16
N ASP A 1064 -31.09 9.09 30.07
CA ASP A 1064 -32.06 8.58 29.09
C ASP A 1064 -33.45 9.22 29.25
N VAL A 1065 -33.93 9.39 30.48
CA VAL A 1065 -35.20 10.08 30.77
C VAL A 1065 -35.19 11.51 30.22
N LEU A 1066 -34.10 12.26 30.45
CA LEU A 1066 -33.98 13.65 29.97
C LEU A 1066 -33.83 13.74 28.46
N ALA A 1067 -33.07 12.83 27.84
CA ALA A 1067 -32.92 12.80 26.38
C ALA A 1067 -34.25 12.46 25.65
N LYS A 1068 -35.06 11.55 26.21
CA LYS A 1068 -36.42 11.27 25.73
C LYS A 1068 -37.31 12.51 25.84
N LYS A 1069 -37.24 13.24 26.96
CA LYS A 1069 -37.95 14.52 27.12
C LYS A 1069 -37.52 15.53 26.05
N GLY A 1070 -36.22 15.65 25.77
CA GLY A 1070 -35.68 16.46 24.67
C GLY A 1070 -36.29 16.12 23.29
N SER A 1071 -36.49 14.84 23.00
CA SER A 1071 -37.05 14.37 21.71
C SER A 1071 -38.53 14.74 21.50
N SER A 1072 -39.23 15.05 22.60
CA SER A 1072 -40.63 15.49 22.61
C SER A 1072 -40.80 17.02 22.68
N THR A 1073 -39.70 17.76 22.83
CA THR A 1073 -39.73 19.23 22.90
C THR A 1073 -39.41 19.86 21.53
N ASN A 1074 -39.77 21.13 21.32
CA ASN A 1074 -39.40 21.94 20.15
C ASN A 1074 -38.39 23.05 20.52
N SER A 1075 -37.66 22.88 21.62
CA SER A 1075 -36.75 23.90 22.15
C SER A 1075 -35.30 23.48 21.93
N PRO A 1076 -34.41 24.42 21.51
CA PRO A 1076 -33.02 24.09 21.23
C PRO A 1076 -32.27 23.61 22.49
N ILE A 1077 -32.54 24.21 23.66
CA ILE A 1077 -32.06 23.74 24.95
C ILE A 1077 -32.93 24.29 26.09
N VAL A 1078 -33.20 23.47 27.09
CA VAL A 1078 -33.88 23.82 28.35
C VAL A 1078 -32.97 23.43 29.50
N ILE A 1079 -32.75 24.33 30.45
CA ILE A 1079 -31.98 24.10 31.68
C ILE A 1079 -32.97 24.04 32.84
N VAL A 1080 -32.79 23.07 33.73
CA VAL A 1080 -33.63 22.89 34.91
C VAL A 1080 -32.78 22.87 36.18
N ASP A 1081 -33.19 23.65 37.18
CA ASP A 1081 -32.50 23.77 38.48
C ASP A 1081 -33.02 22.74 39.51
N SER A 1082 -34.20 22.16 39.28
CA SER A 1082 -34.79 21.10 40.11
C SER A 1082 -35.09 19.84 39.28
N PRO A 1083 -34.98 18.63 39.86
CA PRO A 1083 -35.20 17.39 39.12
C PRO A 1083 -36.67 17.29 38.66
N PRO A 1084 -36.93 17.02 37.37
CA PRO A 1084 -38.29 16.78 36.88
C PRO A 1084 -38.93 15.57 37.58
N PRO A 1085 -40.27 15.53 37.77
CA PRO A 1085 -40.95 14.42 38.45
C PRO A 1085 -40.62 13.03 37.87
N GLU A 1086 -40.41 12.97 36.56
CA GLU A 1086 -40.10 11.74 35.82
C GLU A 1086 -38.70 11.17 36.15
N LEU A 1087 -37.82 12.00 36.75
CA LEU A 1087 -36.45 11.64 37.12
C LEU A 1087 -36.35 11.06 38.54
N SER A 1088 -37.40 11.23 39.37
CA SER A 1088 -37.39 10.89 40.80
C SER A 1088 -37.08 9.41 41.06
N ASN A 1089 -37.67 8.50 40.28
CA ASN A 1089 -37.46 7.06 40.42
C ASN A 1089 -36.00 6.67 40.07
N ALA A 1090 -35.48 7.17 38.94
CA ALA A 1090 -34.13 6.87 38.49
C ALA A 1090 -33.06 7.41 39.46
N LEU A 1091 -33.25 8.63 39.99
CA LEU A 1091 -32.35 9.20 41.01
C LEU A 1091 -32.36 8.41 42.31
N SER A 1092 -33.53 7.94 42.76
CA SER A 1092 -33.64 7.11 43.98
C SER A 1092 -32.95 5.76 43.80
N VAL A 1093 -33.03 5.15 42.62
CA VAL A 1093 -32.38 3.86 42.31
C VAL A 1093 -30.86 4.00 42.28
N ASP A 1094 -30.34 5.06 41.65
CA ASP A 1094 -28.90 5.36 41.62
C ASP A 1094 -28.36 5.70 43.03
N ALA A 1095 -29.11 6.46 43.83
CA ALA A 1095 -28.73 6.81 45.21
C ALA A 1095 -28.62 5.58 46.13
N ARG A 1096 -29.52 4.60 45.95
CA ARG A 1096 -29.52 3.32 46.70
C ARG A 1096 -28.45 2.34 46.22
N GLY A 1097 -27.76 2.60 45.11
CA GLY A 1097 -26.71 1.73 44.58
C GLY A 1097 -27.22 0.39 44.06
N VAL A 1098 -28.43 0.36 43.50
CA VAL A 1098 -29.05 -0.86 42.97
C VAL A 1098 -28.21 -1.44 41.83
N VAL A 1099 -27.97 -2.76 41.88
CA VAL A 1099 -27.14 -3.49 40.92
C VAL A 1099 -28.01 -4.08 39.82
N PHE A 1100 -27.66 -3.83 38.56
CA PHE A 1100 -28.32 -4.41 37.39
C PHE A 1100 -27.50 -5.57 36.83
N VAL A 1101 -28.17 -6.68 36.49
CA VAL A 1101 -27.54 -7.84 35.85
C VAL A 1101 -27.69 -7.69 34.35
N ARG A 1102 -26.57 -7.77 33.61
CA ARG A 1102 -26.58 -7.83 32.15
C ARG A 1102 -26.22 -9.25 31.71
N GLU A 1103 -27.11 -9.85 30.91
CA GLU A 1103 -26.89 -11.14 30.22
C GLU A 1103 -25.91 -11.02 29.04
#